data_AF-A0A672KSF4-F1
#
_entry.id   AF-A0A672KSF4-F1
#
_cell.length_a   1.000
_cell.length_b   1.000
_cell.length_c   1.000
_cell.angle_alpha   90.00
_cell.angle_beta   90.00
_cell.angle_gamma   90.00
#
_symmetry.space_group_name_H-M   'P 1'
#
loop_
_entity.id
_entity.type
_entity.pdbx_description
1 polymer ?
#
loop_
_entity_poly.entity_id
_entity_poly.type
_entity_poly.pdbx_seq_one_letter_code
_entity_poly.pdbx_strand_id
1 'polypeptide(L)'
;QRMKVELQGESFKMTEERKVMFRSYHPLTFIQTDKPIYIPGQTGELKGNRIGQWTNVSSTSWILERSYELNPESHQGVYRLKAYIGDRMISRDFEVKKYVLPKFEVTVTAPETVSIDDELMAVEVLWLHWSVCHWSVICLFQVVSRGVIVHHGYEKVEVKSSDGAASGTVSFKLSVGADLAPAVQILTYCVLPSENVVARSTTFDIEKCFKNKVSLQFSPAKAVPGEKNTLQLSAQPGSLCGLSAVDKSVLILKPGERLDTDKYALSYASGIALDLDYEDSSVEVTVRTVFPETWIWQLSAVGDSGSAQVPVTVPDTITSWDTEAFCLSSKGLGLAPPAQLTVFQPFFLELSLPYSIIRGEIFELKATVFNYLSKLIMVRLQTQSYPIISNMPLIMSSSDDQYSSCLCANGRKTFKWILTPSVLGVLNITVSAEAEASQTVCDNEIVSVPERGRIDTVTRSLLVQAEGTEKTETYSWLLCPKGDTLSEEVNLTLPKDVIEGSARSSVSVIGDILGRALSNLHGLLRMPYGCGEQNMAVLSPNIYILQYLENTVQLTSAIRERATGFLKSGYQRQLNYRHISGAYSTFGHGDENTWLTAFVLRSFGKAQKYIFIDPQIIQSAKKWLISRRDSDGCFIQQGRLFNNRMKGGVNDNVTMTAYITASLLELETPVTDPVVTKGLSCLKSIIEDVKNTYTTALLTYTFSLARDTDTRQQLFKKLEDAAISDGKIFSGSADSDSLAVEISSYVLLAALTADSLTTADLGFANRIVSWLVKQQNAYGGFSSTQDTVVALQALSLYATKVFSSDGSSTVTVQSAADTHHFDVNQDNKLLYQEKQLQNVPAKYSIEAKGSACVSVQVCSAFSFIDSHSISLFPFLAFCGYVAVRWIVNVFLFVLTLSGGSIPKHISMNYKMKMKQVLPVKNLKPAVIKVYDYYQTSKILF
;
A
#
# COMPACT_ATOMS: atom_id res chain seq x y z
N GLN A 1 30.15 13.12 -40.20
CA GLN A 1 30.28 13.39 -41.66
C GLN A 1 31.61 14.10 -41.91
N ARG A 2 31.92 14.51 -43.13
CA ARG A 2 32.96 15.52 -43.40
C ARG A 2 32.29 16.78 -43.94
N MET A 3 32.86 17.93 -43.59
CA MET A 3 32.41 19.25 -44.02
C MET A 3 33.58 19.93 -44.72
N LYS A 4 33.37 20.24 -46.00
CA LYS A 4 34.29 20.99 -46.85
C LYS A 4 33.90 22.46 -46.81
N VAL A 5 34.83 23.34 -46.50
CA VAL A 5 34.66 24.80 -46.53
C VAL A 5 35.54 25.34 -47.64
N GLU A 6 34.95 26.13 -48.54
CA GLU A 6 35.59 26.64 -49.75
C GLU A 6 35.43 28.16 -49.76
N LEU A 7 36.56 28.87 -49.61
CA LEU A 7 36.62 30.32 -49.52
C LEU A 7 37.27 30.85 -50.79
N GLN A 8 36.55 31.66 -51.55
CA GLN A 8 37.02 32.18 -52.83
C GLN A 8 36.77 33.70 -52.90
N GLY A 9 37.85 34.46 -53.04
CA GLY A 9 37.84 35.88 -53.36
C GLY A 9 38.21 36.12 -54.83
N GLU A 10 38.40 37.37 -55.21
CA GLU A 10 38.73 37.75 -56.60
C GLU A 10 40.11 37.23 -57.05
N SER A 11 41.08 37.16 -56.13
CA SER A 11 42.49 36.82 -56.41
C SER A 11 43.00 35.55 -55.72
N PHE A 12 42.21 34.91 -54.86
CA PHE A 12 42.62 33.70 -54.13
C PHE A 12 41.46 32.72 -53.92
N LYS A 13 41.82 31.44 -53.79
CA LYS A 13 40.89 30.35 -53.47
C LYS A 13 41.53 29.40 -52.48
N MET A 14 40.89 29.21 -51.33
CA MET A 14 41.29 28.27 -50.29
C MET A 14 40.20 27.20 -50.10
N THR A 15 40.61 26.01 -49.68
CA THR A 15 39.70 24.89 -49.44
C THR A 15 40.19 24.06 -48.26
N GLU A 16 39.32 23.79 -47.31
CA GLU A 16 39.61 23.02 -46.10
C GLU A 16 38.52 21.94 -45.91
N GLU A 17 38.87 20.80 -45.32
CA GLU A 17 37.92 19.72 -45.05
C GLU A 17 38.17 19.11 -43.66
N ARG A 18 37.13 19.09 -42.82
CA ARG A 18 37.18 18.52 -41.46
C ARG A 18 36.12 17.45 -41.27
N LYS A 19 36.45 16.42 -40.49
CA LYS A 19 35.44 15.50 -39.94
C LYS A 19 34.63 16.24 -38.88
N VAL A 20 33.31 16.26 -39.02
CA VAL A 20 32.37 16.89 -38.08
C VAL A 20 31.37 15.86 -37.54
N MET A 21 31.04 16.00 -36.26
CA MET A 21 30.05 15.16 -35.57
C MET A 21 28.77 15.98 -35.35
N PHE A 22 27.73 15.70 -36.13
CA PHE A 22 26.39 16.21 -35.84
C PHE A 22 25.82 15.44 -34.63
N ARG A 23 25.53 16.15 -33.54
CA ARG A 23 24.79 15.63 -32.38
C ARG A 23 23.41 16.26 -32.37
N SER A 24 22.36 15.44 -32.33
CA SER A 24 21.01 15.94 -32.05
C SER A 24 20.92 16.30 -30.56
N TYR A 25 20.60 17.57 -30.27
CA TYR A 25 20.33 18.02 -28.91
C TYR A 25 18.90 17.64 -28.54
N HIS A 26 18.78 16.68 -27.62
CA HIS A 26 17.50 16.19 -27.12
C HIS A 26 17.10 16.96 -25.86
N PRO A 27 15.81 17.20 -25.60
CA PRO A 27 15.37 17.83 -24.36
C PRO A 27 15.77 16.97 -23.15
N LEU A 28 16.21 17.64 -22.08
CA LEU A 28 16.43 17.04 -20.78
C LEU A 28 15.08 16.53 -20.23
N THR A 29 15.08 15.39 -19.54
CA THR A 29 13.87 14.83 -18.94
C THR A 29 14.28 14.00 -17.73
N PHE A 30 13.58 14.20 -16.61
CA PHE A 30 13.83 13.53 -15.34
C PHE A 30 12.54 12.90 -14.79
N ILE A 31 12.69 12.06 -13.77
CA ILE A 31 11.59 11.49 -12.98
C ILE A 31 11.85 11.92 -11.53
N GLN A 32 10.79 12.34 -10.81
CA GLN A 32 10.81 12.57 -9.37
C GLN A 32 9.77 11.67 -8.70
N THR A 33 10.03 11.31 -7.45
CA THR A 33 9.13 10.57 -6.57
C THR A 33 8.94 11.36 -5.28
N ASP A 34 7.85 11.15 -4.56
CA ASP A 34 7.54 11.87 -3.31
C ASP A 34 8.54 11.55 -2.19
N LYS A 35 9.15 10.36 -2.23
CA LYS A 35 10.23 9.95 -1.33
C LYS A 35 11.17 8.92 -1.98
N PRO A 36 12.37 8.71 -1.42
CA PRO A 36 13.34 7.75 -1.96
C PRO A 36 13.21 6.32 -1.39
N ILE A 37 12.43 6.16 -0.31
CA ILE A 37 12.15 4.87 0.35
C ILE A 37 10.65 4.79 0.68
N TYR A 38 10.03 3.64 0.48
CA TYR A 38 8.66 3.34 0.91
C TYR A 38 8.63 2.14 1.87
N ILE A 39 7.86 2.25 2.95
CA ILE A 39 7.18 1.09 3.57
C ILE A 39 6.10 0.69 2.55
N PRO A 40 5.92 -0.59 2.15
CA PRO A 40 5.99 -1.79 3.02
C PRO A 40 6.74 -3.01 2.44
N GLY A 41 7.00 -4.06 3.24
CA GLY A 41 7.29 -5.37 2.62
C GLY A 41 7.83 -6.55 3.44
N GLN A 42 7.95 -7.69 2.75
CA GLN A 42 8.62 -8.92 3.21
C GLN A 42 9.97 -9.15 2.50
N THR A 43 10.93 -9.77 3.19
CA THR A 43 12.28 -10.05 2.66
C THR A 43 12.23 -11.16 1.59
N GLY A 44 12.82 -10.93 0.41
CA GLY A 44 12.87 -11.91 -0.68
C GLY A 44 13.62 -11.39 -1.90
N GLU A 45 13.72 -12.19 -2.96
CA GLU A 45 14.43 -11.85 -4.19
C GLU A 45 13.51 -11.21 -5.24
N LEU A 46 13.94 -10.12 -5.87
CA LEU A 46 13.12 -9.35 -6.81
C LEU A 46 13.13 -9.92 -8.24
N LYS A 47 12.05 -10.61 -8.60
CA LYS A 47 11.89 -11.35 -9.87
C LYS A 47 11.52 -10.47 -11.09
N GLY A 48 11.77 -9.17 -11.05
CA GLY A 48 11.63 -8.25 -12.20
C GLY A 48 10.23 -8.06 -12.81
N ASN A 49 9.15 -8.47 -12.13
CA ASN A 49 7.79 -8.42 -12.66
C ASN A 49 7.27 -6.96 -12.81
N ARG A 50 6.45 -6.68 -13.83
CA ARG A 50 5.79 -5.38 -14.03
C ARG A 50 4.48 -5.29 -13.22
N ILE A 51 4.44 -4.39 -12.25
CA ILE A 51 3.30 -4.23 -11.33
C ILE A 51 2.28 -3.16 -11.79
N GLY A 52 2.66 -2.25 -12.68
CA GLY A 52 1.80 -1.18 -13.20
C GLY A 52 2.35 -0.59 -14.50
N GLN A 53 1.47 0.09 -15.25
CA GLN A 53 1.81 0.76 -16.51
C GLN A 53 0.79 1.85 -16.83
N TRP A 54 1.25 2.93 -17.47
CA TRP A 54 0.41 3.91 -18.17
C TRP A 54 0.82 3.94 -19.66
N THR A 55 -0.12 4.23 -20.55
CA THR A 55 0.08 4.28 -22.01
C THR A 55 -0.59 5.52 -22.60
N ASN A 56 -0.04 6.06 -23.68
CA ASN A 56 -0.57 7.20 -24.45
C ASN A 56 -0.95 8.42 -23.58
N VAL A 57 -0.16 8.71 -22.54
CA VAL A 57 -0.38 9.82 -21.61
C VAL A 57 0.33 11.09 -22.09
N SER A 58 -0.42 12.20 -22.16
CA SER A 58 0.11 13.55 -22.40
C SER A 58 0.49 14.24 -21.08
N SER A 59 1.48 15.14 -21.14
CA SER A 59 1.84 16.07 -20.07
C SER A 59 1.05 17.38 -20.17
N THR A 60 0.79 18.03 -19.04
CA THR A 60 0.24 19.39 -18.96
C THR A 60 1.36 20.35 -18.60
N SER A 61 1.58 21.40 -19.40
CA SER A 61 2.69 22.37 -19.22
C SER A 61 4.04 21.69 -18.96
N TRP A 62 4.35 20.67 -19.76
CA TRP A 62 5.55 19.82 -19.69
C TRP A 62 5.72 18.94 -18.42
N ILE A 63 4.75 18.93 -17.50
CA ILE A 63 4.73 18.07 -16.30
C ILE A 63 3.72 16.91 -16.49
N LEU A 64 4.04 15.72 -15.98
CA LEU A 64 3.15 14.56 -15.94
C LEU A 64 3.16 13.93 -14.55
N GLU A 65 2.07 14.08 -13.82
CA GLU A 65 1.88 13.48 -12.49
C GLU A 65 1.10 12.16 -12.57
N ARG A 66 1.53 11.13 -11.82
CA ARG A 66 0.84 9.85 -11.67
C ARG A 66 1.08 9.27 -10.27
N SER A 67 0.05 8.64 -9.70
CA SER A 67 0.10 7.95 -8.41
C SER A 67 -0.01 6.42 -8.59
N TYR A 68 0.62 5.67 -7.69
CA TYR A 68 0.57 4.20 -7.65
C TYR A 68 0.66 3.70 -6.21
N GLU A 69 -0.15 2.70 -5.85
CA GLU A 69 -0.25 2.16 -4.49
C GLU A 69 0.51 0.84 -4.35
N LEU A 70 1.49 0.78 -3.42
CA LEU A 70 2.27 -0.42 -3.12
C LEU A 70 1.57 -1.29 -2.07
N ASN A 71 1.55 -2.61 -2.25
CA ASN A 71 0.93 -3.52 -1.29
C ASN A 71 1.67 -3.53 0.07
N PRO A 72 0.97 -3.54 1.22
CA PRO A 72 1.47 -3.91 2.57
C PRO A 72 2.42 -5.14 2.68
N GLU A 73 2.42 -6.03 1.69
CA GLU A 73 3.28 -7.23 1.57
C GLU A 73 4.05 -7.28 0.24
N SER A 74 4.41 -6.11 -0.30
CA SER A 74 5.38 -6.00 -1.41
C SER A 74 6.73 -6.65 -1.04
N HIS A 75 7.55 -6.99 -2.03
CA HIS A 75 8.93 -7.41 -1.74
C HIS A 75 9.80 -6.22 -1.31
N GLN A 76 10.71 -6.43 -0.37
CA GLN A 76 11.74 -5.44 -0.07
C GLN A 76 12.84 -5.46 -1.15
N GLY A 77 13.39 -4.29 -1.49
CA GLY A 77 14.48 -4.11 -2.46
C GLY A 77 14.30 -2.88 -3.36
N VAL A 78 14.96 -2.87 -4.52
CA VAL A 78 14.98 -1.74 -5.46
C VAL A 78 13.98 -1.92 -6.60
N TYR A 79 13.08 -0.96 -6.75
CA TYR A 79 12.07 -0.86 -7.79
C TYR A 79 12.49 0.18 -8.83
N ARG A 80 12.12 -0.01 -10.10
CA ARG A 80 12.55 0.83 -11.22
C ARG A 80 11.38 1.37 -12.03
N LEU A 81 11.16 2.67 -11.97
CA LEU A 81 10.29 3.40 -12.90
C LEU A 81 10.99 3.49 -14.26
N LYS A 82 10.24 3.31 -15.35
CA LYS A 82 10.71 3.53 -16.72
C LYS A 82 9.68 4.34 -17.51
N ALA A 83 10.10 5.44 -18.12
CA ALA A 83 9.30 6.22 -19.05
C ALA A 83 9.89 6.12 -20.46
N TYR A 84 9.03 5.97 -21.46
CA TYR A 84 9.38 5.85 -22.87
C TYR A 84 8.78 7.04 -23.62
N ILE A 85 9.61 7.82 -24.32
CA ILE A 85 9.24 9.08 -24.98
C ILE A 85 9.80 9.03 -26.40
N GLY A 86 8.97 8.58 -27.35
CA GLY A 86 9.46 8.06 -28.62
C GLY A 86 10.41 6.89 -28.37
N ASP A 87 11.54 6.86 -29.08
CA ASP A 87 12.58 5.82 -28.92
C ASP A 87 13.44 6.00 -27.66
N ARG A 88 13.27 7.08 -26.88
CA ARG A 88 14.06 7.36 -25.67
C ARG A 88 13.46 6.67 -24.45
N MET A 89 14.27 5.92 -23.71
CA MET A 89 13.92 5.37 -22.41
C MET A 89 14.71 6.07 -21.30
N ILE A 90 14.01 6.57 -20.29
CA ILE A 90 14.59 7.09 -19.04
C ILE A 90 14.07 6.27 -17.86
N SER A 91 14.87 6.16 -16.80
CA SER A 91 14.50 5.40 -15.61
C SER A 91 14.99 6.04 -14.33
N ARG A 92 14.22 5.86 -13.24
CA ARG A 92 14.63 6.19 -11.87
C ARG A 92 14.31 5.02 -10.95
N ASP A 93 15.21 4.76 -10.03
CA ASP A 93 15.09 3.71 -9.04
C ASP A 93 14.62 4.28 -7.70
N PHE A 94 13.82 3.51 -6.97
CA PHE A 94 13.40 3.81 -5.60
C PHE A 94 13.46 2.54 -4.76
N GLU A 95 13.47 2.67 -3.44
CA GLU A 95 13.67 1.54 -2.52
C GLU A 95 12.42 1.24 -1.71
N VAL A 96 12.20 -0.04 -1.42
CA VAL A 96 11.10 -0.52 -0.58
C VAL A 96 11.69 -1.35 0.54
N LYS A 97 11.49 -0.96 1.81
CA LYS A 97 11.99 -1.70 2.98
C LYS A 97 11.16 -1.42 4.23
N LYS A 98 11.22 -2.32 5.21
CA LYS A 98 10.72 -2.02 6.57
C LYS A 98 11.75 -1.15 7.30
N TYR A 99 11.35 0.04 7.70
CA TYR A 99 12.11 0.94 8.56
C TYR A 99 11.21 1.52 9.66
N VAL A 100 11.84 2.19 10.62
CA VAL A 100 11.21 3.11 11.58
C VAL A 100 11.98 4.41 11.46
N LEU A 101 11.29 5.55 11.41
CA LEU A 101 11.93 6.85 11.26
C LEU A 101 12.86 7.14 12.46
N PRO A 102 14.12 7.56 12.24
CA PRO A 102 15.03 7.94 13.30
C PRO A 102 14.56 9.24 13.96
N LYS A 103 14.44 9.26 15.29
CA LYS A 103 14.05 10.47 16.06
C LYS A 103 15.21 11.47 16.31
N PHE A 104 16.42 11.18 15.83
CA PHE A 104 17.61 12.02 16.01
C PHE A 104 18.63 11.78 14.90
N GLU A 105 19.48 12.78 14.67
CA GLU A 105 20.61 12.77 13.73
C GLU A 105 21.92 12.74 14.51
N VAL A 106 22.99 12.19 13.93
CA VAL A 106 24.34 12.21 14.52
C VAL A 106 25.31 12.75 13.47
N THR A 107 25.54 14.06 13.51
CA THR A 107 26.51 14.74 12.64
C THR A 107 27.92 14.56 13.18
N VAL A 108 28.81 13.99 12.37
CA VAL A 108 30.25 13.87 12.68
C VAL A 108 31.00 14.86 11.78
N THR A 109 31.23 16.07 12.30
CA THR A 109 32.09 17.08 11.65
C THR A 109 33.56 16.77 11.95
N ALA A 110 34.32 16.45 10.91
CA ALA A 110 35.77 16.38 10.93
C ALA A 110 36.32 17.24 9.77
N PRO A 111 37.44 17.95 9.94
CA PRO A 111 38.07 18.66 8.83
C PRO A 111 38.64 17.66 7.82
N GLU A 112 38.52 17.94 6.53
CA GLU A 112 38.99 17.03 5.46
C GLU A 112 40.53 16.89 5.43
N THR A 113 41.25 17.87 5.99
CA THR A 113 42.69 17.83 6.26
C THR A 113 43.00 18.47 7.61
N VAL A 114 43.95 17.89 8.35
CA VAL A 114 44.58 18.51 9.52
C VAL A 114 46.03 18.78 9.16
N SER A 115 46.45 20.06 9.19
CA SER A 115 47.87 20.42 9.04
C SER A 115 48.64 20.14 10.34
N ILE A 116 49.96 20.00 10.22
CA ILE A 116 50.87 19.73 11.35
C ILE A 116 51.70 20.98 11.72
N ASP A 117 51.91 21.92 10.79
CA ASP A 117 52.91 23.00 10.91
C ASP A 117 52.38 24.40 10.49
N ASP A 118 51.12 24.73 10.79
CA ASP A 118 50.49 26.01 10.38
C ASP A 118 50.88 27.22 11.27
N GLU A 119 52.14 27.67 11.22
CA GLU A 119 52.55 29.02 11.64
C GLU A 119 52.95 29.90 10.43
N LEU A 120 51.96 30.63 9.89
CA LEU A 120 52.08 31.83 9.02
C LEU A 120 53.02 31.76 7.79
N MET A 121 52.45 31.87 6.58
CA MET A 121 53.17 32.38 5.41
C MET A 121 52.50 33.63 4.81
N ALA A 122 53.33 34.63 4.50
CA ALA A 122 52.97 35.87 3.81
C ALA A 122 53.51 35.87 2.37
N VAL A 123 53.05 36.82 1.55
CA VAL A 123 53.42 36.94 0.12
C VAL A 123 53.89 38.37 -0.17
N GLU A 124 55.11 38.53 -0.73
CA GLU A 124 55.51 39.54 -1.74
C GLU A 124 57.04 39.55 -1.99
N VAL A 125 57.48 39.57 -3.26
CA VAL A 125 58.78 40.11 -3.73
C VAL A 125 58.64 40.63 -5.19
N LEU A 126 59.41 41.65 -5.57
CA LEU A 126 59.34 42.41 -6.84
C LEU A 126 60.59 42.19 -7.76
N TRP A 127 60.78 43.06 -8.78
CA TRP A 127 62.03 43.53 -9.48
C TRP A 127 61.98 43.51 -11.04
N LEU A 128 62.73 44.43 -11.71
CA LEU A 128 62.65 44.79 -13.16
C LEU A 128 63.98 45.36 -13.75
N HIS A 129 64.25 45.20 -15.08
CA HIS A 129 65.15 46.07 -15.90
C HIS A 129 65.08 45.86 -17.46
N TRP A 130 65.94 46.56 -18.25
CA TRP A 130 65.80 47.07 -19.67
C TRP A 130 66.29 46.17 -20.87
N SER A 131 66.09 46.40 -22.21
CA SER A 131 66.19 47.62 -23.11
C SER A 131 65.35 47.60 -24.45
N VAL A 132 64.96 48.77 -25.02
CA VAL A 132 63.88 49.09 -26.03
C VAL A 132 64.03 48.72 -27.55
N CYS A 133 62.92 48.38 -28.27
CA CYS A 133 62.61 48.74 -29.71
C CYS A 133 61.16 48.41 -30.24
N HIS A 134 60.56 49.28 -31.08
CA HIS A 134 59.09 49.55 -31.24
C HIS A 134 58.35 48.97 -32.50
N TRP A 135 57.13 48.39 -32.38
CA TRP A 135 56.25 47.92 -33.50
C TRP A 135 54.73 47.88 -33.15
N SER A 136 53.81 47.46 -34.05
CA SER A 136 52.34 47.37 -33.79
C SER A 136 51.71 46.02 -34.19
N VAL A 137 50.65 45.57 -33.49
CA VAL A 137 50.04 44.22 -33.64
C VAL A 137 48.50 44.28 -33.72
N ILE A 138 47.86 43.28 -34.36
CA ILE A 138 46.40 43.07 -34.34
C ILE A 138 46.09 41.78 -33.55
N CYS A 139 45.19 41.88 -32.58
CA CYS A 139 44.79 40.78 -31.70
C CYS A 139 43.36 40.30 -32.04
N LEU A 140 43.14 38.99 -32.01
CA LEU A 140 41.86 38.35 -32.32
C LEU A 140 41.37 37.53 -31.11
N PHE A 141 40.08 37.61 -30.82
CA PHE A 141 39.47 36.86 -29.71
C PHE A 141 38.18 36.14 -30.12
N GLN A 142 37.97 34.97 -29.54
CA GLN A 142 36.79 34.13 -29.77
C GLN A 142 36.35 33.49 -28.45
N VAL A 143 35.06 33.61 -28.13
CA VAL A 143 34.43 33.07 -26.91
C VAL A 143 33.53 31.90 -27.30
N VAL A 144 33.73 30.75 -26.64
CA VAL A 144 33.01 29.51 -26.95
C VAL A 144 32.28 29.01 -25.70
N SER A 145 30.97 28.75 -25.84
CA SER A 145 30.13 28.11 -24.82
C SER A 145 29.46 26.88 -25.41
N ARG A 146 29.48 25.76 -24.67
CA ARG A 146 28.80 24.49 -25.03
C ARG A 146 29.12 23.94 -26.44
N GLY A 147 30.27 24.31 -27.01
CA GLY A 147 30.72 23.92 -28.36
C GLY A 147 30.30 24.86 -29.49
N VAL A 148 29.72 26.02 -29.19
CA VAL A 148 29.28 27.05 -30.16
C VAL A 148 30.00 28.37 -29.88
N ILE A 149 30.37 29.10 -30.93
CA ILE A 149 30.92 30.45 -30.81
C ILE A 149 29.80 31.40 -30.38
N VAL A 150 29.96 32.05 -29.23
CA VAL A 150 28.97 32.99 -28.67
C VAL A 150 29.38 34.46 -28.84
N HIS A 151 30.68 34.75 -29.00
CA HIS A 151 31.16 36.09 -29.31
C HIS A 151 32.53 36.03 -30.02
N HIS A 152 32.83 37.02 -30.87
CA HIS A 152 34.13 37.16 -31.55
C HIS A 152 34.42 38.63 -31.87
N GLY A 153 35.70 39.00 -31.99
CA GLY A 153 36.11 40.36 -32.30
C GLY A 153 37.61 40.50 -32.57
N TYR A 154 38.03 41.72 -32.91
CA TYR A 154 39.43 42.10 -33.11
C TYR A 154 39.72 43.45 -32.46
N GLU A 155 40.96 43.65 -32.03
CA GLU A 155 41.44 44.92 -31.47
C GLU A 155 42.87 45.19 -31.97
N LYS A 156 43.20 46.45 -32.24
CA LYS A 156 44.50 46.85 -32.84
C LYS A 156 45.34 47.59 -31.81
N VAL A 157 46.51 47.04 -31.50
CA VAL A 157 47.37 47.51 -30.40
C VAL A 157 48.65 48.13 -30.97
N GLU A 158 48.88 49.41 -30.67
CA GLU A 158 50.18 50.04 -30.85
C GLU A 158 51.09 49.63 -29.69
N VAL A 159 52.03 48.72 -29.94
CA VAL A 159 52.91 48.18 -28.90
C VAL A 159 54.12 49.10 -28.75
N LYS A 160 53.93 50.14 -27.91
CA LYS A 160 55.01 51.04 -27.54
C LYS A 160 56.05 50.30 -26.72
N SER A 161 57.08 49.77 -27.38
CA SER A 161 58.15 49.08 -26.69
C SER A 161 58.87 50.04 -25.76
N SER A 162 59.03 49.58 -24.52
CA SER A 162 60.33 49.54 -23.87
C SER A 162 60.73 48.09 -23.63
N ASP A 163 62.04 47.87 -23.51
CA ASP A 163 62.63 46.79 -22.71
C ASP A 163 62.50 45.33 -23.21
N GLY A 164 62.76 45.14 -24.51
CA GLY A 164 63.20 43.88 -25.13
C GLY A 164 62.09 42.86 -25.37
N ALA A 165 61.12 42.80 -24.47
CA ALA A 165 59.86 42.10 -24.64
C ALA A 165 58.76 43.11 -25.03
N ALA A 166 58.15 42.92 -26.19
CA ALA A 166 57.03 43.74 -26.65
C ALA A 166 55.77 43.44 -25.80
N SER A 167 55.48 44.28 -24.80
CA SER A 167 54.33 44.13 -23.91
C SER A 167 53.20 45.10 -24.26
N GLY A 168 51.96 44.61 -24.23
CA GLY A 168 50.76 45.39 -24.51
C GLY A 168 49.52 44.66 -23.96
N THR A 169 48.56 45.43 -23.43
CA THR A 169 47.38 44.88 -22.75
C THR A 169 46.14 45.06 -23.62
N VAL A 170 45.44 43.95 -23.87
CA VAL A 170 44.12 43.91 -24.53
C VAL A 170 43.06 43.72 -23.44
N SER A 171 42.00 44.51 -23.46
CA SER A 171 40.97 44.49 -22.40
C SER A 171 39.55 44.64 -22.96
N PHE A 172 38.93 43.50 -23.29
CA PHE A 172 37.52 43.43 -23.70
C PHE A 172 36.60 43.19 -22.49
N LYS A 173 35.33 43.59 -22.61
CA LYS A 173 34.28 43.32 -21.60
C LYS A 173 33.40 42.18 -22.07
N LEU A 174 33.26 41.13 -21.26
CA LEU A 174 32.34 40.01 -21.51
C LEU A 174 31.13 40.11 -20.58
N SER A 175 29.92 40.23 -21.14
CA SER A 175 28.68 40.15 -20.38
C SER A 175 28.41 38.70 -19.97
N VAL A 176 28.52 38.39 -18.68
CA VAL A 176 28.29 37.04 -18.15
C VAL A 176 26.79 36.81 -17.93
N GLY A 177 26.28 35.69 -18.46
CA GLY A 177 24.87 35.30 -18.37
C GLY A 177 24.70 33.77 -18.26
N ALA A 178 23.48 33.33 -17.93
CA ALA A 178 23.15 31.92 -17.69
C ALA A 178 23.34 30.99 -18.91
N ASP A 179 23.54 31.53 -20.11
CA ASP A 179 23.93 30.81 -21.34
C ASP A 179 25.44 30.50 -21.42
N LEU A 180 26.27 31.11 -20.58
CA LEU A 180 27.71 30.80 -20.45
C LEU A 180 28.00 29.74 -19.37
N ALA A 181 27.04 29.43 -18.49
CA ALA A 181 27.18 28.39 -17.46
C ALA A 181 27.21 26.97 -18.07
N PRO A 182 27.91 25.99 -17.46
CA PRO A 182 28.66 26.09 -16.21
C PRO A 182 30.11 26.59 -16.36
N ALA A 183 30.64 26.70 -17.58
CA ALA A 183 31.99 27.20 -17.83
C ALA A 183 32.10 27.78 -19.24
N VAL A 184 32.88 28.87 -19.37
CA VAL A 184 33.20 29.50 -20.65
C VAL A 184 34.66 29.27 -21.01
N GLN A 185 34.94 28.90 -22.26
CA GLN A 185 36.30 28.82 -22.76
C GLN A 185 36.60 30.06 -23.62
N ILE A 186 37.60 30.82 -23.19
CA ILE A 186 38.12 31.96 -23.94
C ILE A 186 39.36 31.50 -24.72
N LEU A 187 39.41 31.83 -26.00
CA LEU A 187 40.58 31.66 -26.86
C LEU A 187 41.01 33.03 -27.39
N THR A 188 42.24 33.42 -27.07
CA THR A 188 42.91 34.58 -27.65
C THR A 188 44.02 34.11 -28.57
N TYR A 189 44.17 34.76 -29.73
CA TYR A 189 45.31 34.51 -30.60
C TYR A 189 45.74 35.76 -31.36
N CYS A 190 47.04 35.82 -31.65
CA CYS A 190 47.68 36.88 -32.41
C CYS A 190 48.36 36.25 -33.62
N VAL A 191 48.10 36.79 -34.81
CA VAL A 191 48.83 36.43 -36.03
C VAL A 191 49.99 37.40 -36.15
N LEU A 192 51.22 36.90 -36.06
CA LEU A 192 52.42 37.72 -36.17
C LEU A 192 52.68 38.09 -37.65
N PRO A 193 53.42 39.18 -37.93
CA PRO A 193 53.84 39.53 -39.30
C PRO A 193 54.68 38.45 -40.00
N SER A 194 55.15 37.43 -39.29
CA SER A 194 55.84 36.24 -39.82
C SER A 194 54.90 35.07 -40.12
N GLU A 195 53.60 35.33 -40.28
CA GLU A 195 52.49 34.37 -40.48
C GLU A 195 52.27 33.34 -39.34
N ASN A 196 53.15 33.30 -38.35
CA ASN A 196 53.02 32.44 -37.17
C ASN A 196 51.88 32.89 -36.25
N VAL A 197 51.06 31.94 -35.79
CA VAL A 197 49.95 32.19 -34.87
C VAL A 197 50.35 31.82 -33.44
N VAL A 198 50.30 32.79 -32.52
CA VAL A 198 50.48 32.58 -31.08
C VAL A 198 49.11 32.59 -30.43
N ALA A 199 48.72 31.49 -29.77
CA ALA A 199 47.40 31.33 -29.16
C ALA A 199 47.48 30.90 -27.68
N ARG A 200 46.57 31.42 -26.86
CA ARG A 200 46.38 30.99 -25.47
C ARG A 200 44.89 30.82 -25.18
N SER A 201 44.54 29.73 -24.52
CA SER A 201 43.18 29.50 -24.03
C SER A 201 43.14 29.48 -22.51
N THR A 202 42.01 29.86 -21.93
CA THR A 202 41.74 29.76 -20.50
C THR A 202 40.25 29.50 -20.32
N THR A 203 39.92 28.59 -19.40
CA THR A 203 38.54 28.25 -19.02
C THR A 203 38.21 28.96 -17.72
N PHE A 204 37.00 29.50 -17.63
CA PHE A 204 36.46 30.13 -16.42
C PHE A 204 35.15 29.44 -16.05
N ASP A 205 35.07 28.93 -14.84
CA ASP A 205 33.83 28.37 -14.29
C ASP A 205 32.85 29.51 -13.93
N ILE A 206 31.56 29.25 -14.14
CA ILE A 206 30.48 30.24 -14.04
C ILE A 206 29.35 29.67 -13.19
N GLU A 207 28.86 30.49 -12.27
CA GLU A 207 27.78 30.14 -11.34
C GLU A 207 26.56 29.51 -12.05
N LYS A 208 26.01 28.45 -11.45
CA LYS A 208 24.99 27.55 -12.00
C LYS A 208 23.58 28.17 -11.99
N CYS A 209 23.44 29.34 -12.59
CA CYS A 209 22.24 30.17 -12.53
C CYS A 209 21.16 29.77 -13.55
N PHE A 210 19.92 29.53 -13.09
CA PHE A 210 18.75 29.36 -13.96
C PHE A 210 18.17 30.71 -14.44
N LYS A 211 17.58 30.73 -15.64
CA LYS A 211 16.88 31.91 -16.21
C LYS A 211 15.47 32.12 -15.63
N ASN A 212 14.82 31.05 -15.17
CA ASN A 212 13.65 31.14 -14.30
C ASN A 212 14.16 31.16 -12.85
N LYS A 213 14.10 32.32 -12.20
CA LYS A 213 14.45 32.45 -10.77
C LYS A 213 13.23 32.05 -9.95
N VAL A 214 13.43 31.17 -8.97
CA VAL A 214 12.37 30.63 -8.11
C VAL A 214 12.80 30.79 -6.66
N SER A 215 11.88 31.19 -5.79
CA SER A 215 12.07 31.15 -4.34
C SER A 215 10.85 30.56 -3.63
N LEU A 216 11.11 29.98 -2.46
CA LEU A 216 10.15 29.28 -1.63
C LEU A 216 10.40 29.64 -0.17
N GLN A 217 9.36 29.97 0.61
CA GLN A 217 9.50 30.31 2.03
C GLN A 217 8.21 30.05 2.80
N PHE A 218 8.31 29.55 4.04
CA PHE A 218 7.17 29.48 4.97
C PHE A 218 7.01 30.77 5.76
N SER A 219 5.77 31.15 5.98
CA SER A 219 5.37 32.37 6.68
C SER A 219 4.31 32.02 7.73
N PRO A 220 4.69 31.74 9.00
CA PRO A 220 6.06 31.75 9.58
C PRO A 220 6.87 30.47 9.34
N ALA A 221 8.21 30.54 9.49
CA ALA A 221 9.12 29.40 9.31
C ALA A 221 9.22 28.41 10.51
N LYS A 222 8.41 28.63 11.55
CA LYS A 222 8.22 27.73 12.70
C LYS A 222 6.72 27.65 13.00
N ALA A 223 6.23 26.48 13.41
CA ALA A 223 4.81 26.27 13.68
C ALA A 223 4.55 25.18 14.74
N VAL A 224 3.31 25.09 15.22
CA VAL A 224 2.81 24.00 16.06
C VAL A 224 1.89 23.02 15.29
N PRO A 225 1.78 21.76 15.72
CA PRO A 225 0.78 20.79 15.28
C PRO A 225 -0.63 21.36 15.03
N GLY A 226 -1.14 21.24 13.80
CA GLY A 226 -2.47 21.70 13.39
C GLY A 226 -2.61 23.18 13.04
N GLU A 227 -1.55 24.00 13.20
CA GLU A 227 -1.56 25.43 12.87
C GLU A 227 -1.75 25.67 11.36
N LYS A 228 -2.36 26.80 10.99
CA LYS A 228 -2.42 27.25 9.58
C LYS A 228 -1.17 28.04 9.24
N ASN A 229 -0.52 27.69 8.14
CA ASN A 229 0.69 28.34 7.65
C ASN A 229 0.53 28.68 6.17
N THR A 230 1.34 29.60 5.64
CA THR A 230 1.35 29.95 4.22
C THR A 230 2.73 29.69 3.62
N LEU A 231 2.77 28.81 2.63
CA LEU A 231 3.95 28.60 1.79
C LEU A 231 3.92 29.62 0.65
N GLN A 232 4.86 30.57 0.70
CA GLN A 232 5.03 31.60 -0.32
C GLN A 232 5.93 31.08 -1.44
N LEU A 233 5.47 31.21 -2.68
CA LEU A 233 6.14 30.78 -3.90
C LEU A 233 6.30 31.98 -4.84
N SER A 234 7.51 32.20 -5.36
CA SER A 234 7.79 33.22 -6.38
C SER A 234 8.49 32.59 -7.57
N ALA A 235 8.06 32.94 -8.79
CA ALA A 235 8.66 32.47 -10.04
C ALA A 235 8.29 33.39 -11.22
N GLN A 236 8.79 33.08 -12.43
CA GLN A 236 8.30 33.73 -13.65
C GLN A 236 6.76 33.62 -13.77
N PRO A 237 6.01 34.71 -14.01
CA PRO A 237 4.58 34.67 -14.30
C PRO A 237 4.19 33.61 -15.33
N GLY A 238 3.11 32.88 -15.07
CA GLY A 238 2.66 31.75 -15.88
C GLY A 238 3.49 30.46 -15.72
N SER A 239 4.37 30.38 -14.72
CA SER A 239 5.05 29.11 -14.38
C SER A 239 4.05 28.09 -13.83
N LEU A 240 4.24 26.81 -14.19
CA LEU A 240 3.70 25.69 -13.41
C LEU A 240 4.83 25.12 -12.55
N CYS A 241 4.59 25.01 -11.24
CA CYS A 241 5.57 24.55 -10.27
C CYS A 241 5.13 23.26 -9.59
N GLY A 242 6.07 22.33 -9.39
CA GLY A 242 5.90 21.17 -8.51
C GLY A 242 6.45 21.46 -7.12
N LEU A 243 5.67 21.16 -6.09
CA LEU A 243 5.99 21.40 -4.68
C LEU A 243 6.04 20.07 -3.92
N SER A 244 7.09 19.87 -3.12
CA SER A 244 7.29 18.70 -2.27
C SER A 244 7.66 19.11 -0.84
N ALA A 245 7.11 18.43 0.17
CA ALA A 245 7.51 18.55 1.57
C ALA A 245 7.57 17.18 2.25
N VAL A 246 8.73 16.85 2.81
CA VAL A 246 9.06 15.53 3.37
C VAL A 246 9.66 15.69 4.76
N ASP A 247 9.34 14.78 5.69
CA ASP A 247 9.96 14.73 7.02
C ASP A 247 11.48 14.52 6.88
N LYS A 248 12.30 15.36 7.53
CA LYS A 248 13.77 15.26 7.50
C LYS A 248 14.26 13.87 7.90
N SER A 249 13.52 13.15 8.75
CA SER A 249 13.84 11.77 9.16
C SER A 249 13.83 10.76 8.00
N VAL A 250 13.08 11.02 6.92
CA VAL A 250 13.11 10.22 5.68
C VAL A 250 14.41 10.48 4.91
N LEU A 251 14.87 11.73 4.88
CA LEU A 251 16.12 12.12 4.20
C LEU A 251 17.36 11.60 4.95
N ILE A 252 17.33 11.55 6.28
CA ILE A 252 18.38 10.90 7.10
C ILE A 252 18.53 9.41 6.75
N LEU A 253 17.44 8.71 6.42
CA LEU A 253 17.49 7.29 6.03
C LEU A 253 18.06 7.04 4.61
N LYS A 254 18.12 8.06 3.74
CA LYS A 254 18.69 7.99 2.39
C LYS A 254 19.05 9.38 1.83
N PRO A 255 20.21 9.95 2.22
CA PRO A 255 20.68 11.22 1.67
C PRO A 255 21.01 11.10 0.18
N GLY A 256 21.04 12.25 -0.51
CA GLY A 256 21.48 12.36 -1.91
C GLY A 256 20.38 12.21 -2.98
N GLU A 257 19.11 11.95 -2.63
CA GLU A 257 18.03 11.78 -3.62
C GLU A 257 17.31 13.07 -4.06
N ARG A 258 17.62 14.23 -3.45
CA ARG A 258 17.10 15.58 -3.76
C ARG A 258 17.16 15.97 -5.25
N LEU A 259 16.33 16.95 -5.65
CA LEU A 259 16.54 17.76 -6.87
C LEU A 259 17.62 18.83 -6.64
N ASP A 260 18.88 18.40 -6.56
CA ASP A 260 20.01 19.33 -6.47
C ASP A 260 20.33 19.99 -7.82
N THR A 261 20.66 21.28 -7.79
CA THR A 261 21.46 21.99 -8.82
C THR A 261 22.60 21.13 -9.36
N ASP A 262 23.35 20.46 -8.50
CA ASP A 262 24.54 19.69 -8.86
C ASP A 262 24.21 18.41 -9.63
N LYS A 263 23.03 17.81 -9.47
CA LYS A 263 22.60 16.67 -10.33
C LYS A 263 22.39 17.06 -11.79
N TYR A 264 22.21 18.35 -12.07
CA TYR A 264 22.03 18.88 -13.43
C TYR A 264 23.25 19.65 -13.96
N ALA A 265 24.23 19.92 -13.10
CA ALA A 265 25.39 20.76 -13.42
C ALA A 265 26.75 20.06 -13.28
N LEU A 266 26.86 18.98 -12.49
CA LEU A 266 28.09 18.25 -12.19
C LEU A 266 27.93 16.76 -12.52
N SER A 267 28.93 15.90 -12.74
CA SER A 267 30.41 15.93 -12.75
C SER A 267 31.17 17.18 -12.23
N TYR A 268 31.90 16.99 -11.12
CA TYR A 268 32.93 17.86 -10.49
C TYR A 268 32.47 18.89 -9.42
N ALA A 269 32.53 18.43 -8.15
CA ALA A 269 32.21 19.02 -6.83
C ALA A 269 32.78 20.45 -6.53
N SER A 270 32.47 21.23 -5.46
CA SER A 270 31.58 21.14 -4.26
C SER A 270 31.58 22.44 -3.40
N GLY A 271 30.56 22.70 -2.55
CA GLY A 271 30.72 23.35 -1.20
C GLY A 271 29.98 24.66 -0.79
N ILE A 272 28.87 24.57 -0.01
CA ILE A 272 28.64 25.09 1.40
C ILE A 272 28.98 26.59 1.75
N ALA A 273 28.24 27.43 2.53
CA ALA A 273 26.99 27.34 3.34
C ALA A 273 26.37 28.73 3.80
N LEU A 274 25.15 28.68 4.39
CA LEU A 274 24.43 29.48 5.45
C LEU A 274 24.75 30.96 5.84
N ASP A 275 23.70 31.78 6.13
CA ASP A 275 23.12 31.99 7.49
C ASP A 275 21.72 32.71 7.48
N LEU A 276 21.13 33.08 8.65
CA LEU A 276 19.69 33.42 8.91
C LEU A 276 19.43 34.76 9.66
N ASP A 277 18.16 35.23 9.68
CA ASP A 277 17.63 36.17 10.72
C ASP A 277 16.07 36.13 10.92
N TYR A 278 15.50 36.90 11.86
CA TYR A 278 14.20 36.61 12.55
C TYR A 278 13.14 37.76 12.67
N GLU A 279 11.83 37.41 12.70
CA GLU A 279 10.74 38.18 13.39
C GLU A 279 9.47 37.31 13.68
N ASP A 280 8.46 37.81 14.43
CA ASP A 280 7.42 37.02 15.15
C ASP A 280 5.93 37.43 14.91
N SER A 281 4.96 36.51 15.08
CA SER A 281 3.49 36.80 15.14
C SER A 281 2.64 35.63 15.69
N SER A 282 1.42 35.95 16.19
CA SER A 282 0.54 35.29 17.21
C SER A 282 0.02 33.83 17.02
N VAL A 283 -1.01 33.41 17.78
CA VAL A 283 -1.28 32.02 18.24
C VAL A 283 -2.76 31.57 18.11
N GLU A 284 -3.02 30.29 17.78
CA GLU A 284 -4.29 29.56 18.03
C GLU A 284 -4.01 28.15 18.65
N VAL A 285 -5.05 27.35 18.95
CA VAL A 285 -4.94 26.06 19.68
C VAL A 285 -5.67 24.90 18.97
N THR A 286 -5.03 23.74 18.87
CA THR A 286 -5.48 22.57 18.07
C THR A 286 -5.21 21.21 18.76
N VAL A 287 -5.92 20.15 18.35
CA VAL A 287 -5.84 18.79 18.91
C VAL A 287 -5.38 17.80 17.83
N ARG A 288 -4.41 16.94 18.17
CA ARG A 288 -3.61 16.15 17.22
C ARG A 288 -4.24 14.84 16.75
N THR A 289 -4.19 14.56 15.44
CA THR A 289 -4.60 13.27 14.85
C THR A 289 -3.79 12.80 13.62
N VAL A 290 -3.06 13.66 12.90
CA VAL A 290 -2.55 13.40 11.53
C VAL A 290 -1.01 13.38 11.48
N PHE A 291 -0.43 12.19 11.26
CA PHE A 291 1.03 11.95 11.26
C PHE A 291 1.53 11.33 9.93
N PRO A 292 1.78 12.12 8.87
CA PRO A 292 2.26 11.64 7.58
C PRO A 292 3.80 11.61 7.49
N GLU A 293 4.34 10.95 6.46
CA GLU A 293 5.79 11.01 6.10
C GLU A 293 6.08 12.05 4.98
N THR A 294 5.10 12.26 4.10
CA THR A 294 5.09 13.25 3.01
C THR A 294 3.89 14.15 3.25
N TRP A 295 4.07 15.47 3.32
CA TRP A 295 3.00 16.43 3.66
C TRP A 295 2.46 17.17 2.44
N ILE A 296 3.36 17.73 1.62
CA ILE A 296 3.00 18.46 0.40
C ILE A 296 3.53 17.63 -0.77
N TRP A 297 2.66 17.32 -1.72
CA TRP A 297 3.02 16.78 -3.02
C TRP A 297 1.95 17.22 -4.01
N GLN A 298 2.17 18.35 -4.68
CA GLN A 298 1.17 18.95 -5.56
C GLN A 298 1.78 19.90 -6.60
N LEU A 299 0.98 20.21 -7.63
CA LEU A 299 1.29 21.27 -8.59
C LEU A 299 0.64 22.60 -8.18
N SER A 300 1.28 23.71 -8.50
CA SER A 300 0.76 25.06 -8.25
C SER A 300 1.17 26.00 -9.38
N ALA A 301 0.21 26.78 -9.90
CA ALA A 301 0.45 27.74 -10.96
C ALA A 301 0.76 29.12 -10.37
N VAL A 302 1.75 29.82 -10.94
CA VAL A 302 2.15 31.17 -10.55
C VAL A 302 1.44 32.18 -11.45
N GLY A 303 0.63 33.05 -10.84
CA GLY A 303 -0.18 34.04 -11.55
C GLY A 303 0.64 35.18 -12.18
N ASP A 304 -0.07 36.13 -12.79
CA ASP A 304 0.53 37.25 -13.52
C ASP A 304 1.39 38.18 -12.64
N SER A 305 1.18 38.15 -11.32
CA SER A 305 2.02 38.83 -10.31
C SER A 305 3.43 38.25 -10.15
N GLY A 306 3.70 37.05 -10.68
CA GLY A 306 4.95 36.30 -10.41
C GLY A 306 5.00 35.65 -9.02
N SER A 307 3.90 35.68 -8.27
CA SER A 307 3.80 35.12 -6.93
C SER A 307 2.55 34.25 -6.74
N ALA A 308 2.64 33.29 -5.83
CA ALA A 308 1.52 32.47 -5.36
C ALA A 308 1.64 32.25 -3.85
N GLN A 309 0.50 32.27 -3.15
CA GLN A 309 0.39 31.87 -1.76
C GLN A 309 -0.33 30.52 -1.69
N VAL A 310 0.30 29.53 -1.07
CA VAL A 310 -0.24 28.19 -0.90
C VAL A 310 -0.57 28.02 0.59
N PRO A 311 -1.85 28.17 1.00
CA PRO A 311 -2.27 27.95 2.38
C PRO A 311 -2.22 26.46 2.71
N VAL A 312 -1.65 26.11 3.86
CA VAL A 312 -1.46 24.73 4.31
C VAL A 312 -1.75 24.57 5.80
N THR A 313 -2.27 23.41 6.19
CA THR A 313 -2.40 23.03 7.61
C THR A 313 -1.20 22.18 7.99
N VAL A 314 -0.53 22.55 9.08
CA VAL A 314 0.68 21.91 9.58
C VAL A 314 0.37 20.54 10.18
N PRO A 315 1.10 19.45 9.83
CA PRO A 315 0.82 18.11 10.36
C PRO A 315 1.12 18.01 11.85
N ASP A 316 0.57 17.00 12.51
CA ASP A 316 0.72 16.86 13.96
C ASP A 316 2.10 16.31 14.40
N THR A 317 2.95 15.97 13.44
CA THR A 317 4.35 15.54 13.65
C THR A 317 5.25 16.76 13.92
N ILE A 318 5.56 17.02 15.19
CA ILE A 318 6.77 16.47 15.84
C ILE A 318 8.15 16.55 15.12
N THR A 319 8.32 17.25 13.99
CA THR A 319 9.53 17.16 13.14
C THR A 319 9.87 18.45 12.37
N SER A 320 11.04 18.48 11.75
CA SER A 320 11.38 19.47 10.71
C SER A 320 11.00 18.93 9.33
N TRP A 321 10.29 19.73 8.55
CA TRP A 321 9.93 19.44 7.17
C TRP A 321 10.91 20.15 6.22
N ASP A 322 11.59 19.36 5.39
CA ASP A 322 12.40 19.86 4.27
C ASP A 322 11.52 19.97 3.03
N THR A 323 11.63 21.07 2.30
CA THR A 323 10.79 21.33 1.11
C THR A 323 11.60 21.68 -0.13
N GLU A 324 11.12 21.21 -1.29
CA GLU A 324 11.72 21.39 -2.60
C GLU A 324 10.67 21.93 -3.58
N ALA A 325 11.05 22.89 -4.43
CA ALA A 325 10.20 23.41 -5.49
C ALA A 325 10.96 23.56 -6.81
N PHE A 326 10.32 23.16 -7.90
CA PHE A 326 10.81 23.39 -9.27
C PHE A 326 9.69 24.03 -10.12
N CYS A 327 10.05 24.93 -11.03
CA CYS A 327 9.08 25.63 -11.88
C CYS A 327 9.46 25.57 -13.36
N LEU A 328 8.49 25.26 -14.22
CA LEU A 328 8.62 25.30 -15.68
C LEU A 328 7.85 26.48 -16.25
N SER A 329 8.50 27.26 -17.12
CA SER A 329 7.90 28.36 -17.89
C SER A 329 8.52 28.46 -19.28
N SER A 330 8.08 29.42 -20.09
CA SER A 330 8.73 29.78 -21.36
C SER A 330 10.19 30.23 -21.22
N LYS A 331 10.65 30.62 -20.01
CA LYS A 331 12.07 30.88 -19.71
C LYS A 331 12.86 29.62 -19.34
N GLY A 332 12.21 28.45 -19.29
CA GLY A 332 12.79 27.16 -18.93
C GLY A 332 12.57 26.76 -17.46
N LEU A 333 13.36 25.78 -17.02
CA LEU A 333 13.40 25.29 -15.65
C LEU A 333 14.01 26.35 -14.71
N GLY A 334 13.46 26.43 -13.51
CA GLY A 334 14.08 27.00 -12.32
C GLY A 334 13.91 26.07 -11.13
N LEU A 335 14.87 26.09 -10.22
CA LEU A 335 14.85 25.39 -8.92
C LEU A 335 14.90 26.43 -7.80
N ALA A 336 14.12 26.21 -6.74
CA ALA A 336 14.23 26.98 -5.51
C ALA A 336 15.33 26.39 -4.61
N PRO A 337 16.03 27.21 -3.80
CA PRO A 337 16.72 26.72 -2.61
C PRO A 337 15.73 25.99 -1.68
N PRO A 338 16.16 24.93 -0.96
CA PRO A 338 15.27 24.20 -0.07
C PRO A 338 14.86 25.06 1.13
N ALA A 339 13.56 25.16 1.39
CA ALA A 339 13.03 25.84 2.57
C ALA A 339 12.66 24.83 3.66
N GLN A 340 12.80 25.21 4.93
CA GLN A 340 12.48 24.37 6.07
C GLN A 340 11.35 24.97 6.91
N LEU A 341 10.48 24.09 7.42
CA LEU A 341 9.52 24.40 8.47
C LEU A 341 9.83 23.54 9.69
N THR A 342 10.22 24.16 10.80
CA THR A 342 10.37 23.44 12.07
C THR A 342 9.03 23.39 12.78
N VAL A 343 8.40 22.21 12.81
CA VAL A 343 7.18 21.97 13.58
C VAL A 343 7.60 21.48 14.96
N PHE A 344 7.43 22.32 15.98
CA PHE A 344 7.91 22.02 17.32
C PHE A 344 6.92 22.47 18.38
N GLN A 345 6.46 21.50 19.18
CA GLN A 345 5.73 21.80 20.41
C GLN A 345 6.70 21.57 21.59
N PRO A 346 7.08 22.63 22.33
CA PRO A 346 8.09 22.53 23.38
C PRO A 346 7.58 21.81 24.65
N PHE A 347 6.29 21.50 24.69
CA PHE A 347 5.60 20.76 25.74
C PHE A 347 4.66 19.74 25.09
N PHE A 348 4.80 18.45 25.41
CA PHE A 348 3.92 17.42 24.86
C PHE A 348 3.80 16.14 25.71
N LEU A 349 2.75 15.38 25.44
CA LEU A 349 2.31 14.16 26.12
C LEU A 349 2.46 12.91 25.21
N GLU A 350 3.08 11.84 25.72
CA GLU A 350 3.15 10.53 25.07
C GLU A 350 2.43 9.47 25.93
N LEU A 351 1.46 8.75 25.35
CA LEU A 351 0.73 7.67 26.02
C LEU A 351 1.25 6.28 25.62
N SER A 352 1.59 5.47 26.61
CA SER A 352 2.04 4.08 26.47
C SER A 352 1.01 3.13 27.11
N LEU A 353 0.31 2.37 26.27
CA LEU A 353 -0.71 1.37 26.60
C LEU A 353 -0.56 0.12 25.70
N PRO A 354 -1.07 -1.05 26.09
CA PRO A 354 -1.12 -2.23 25.22
C PRO A 354 -2.14 -2.05 24.08
N TYR A 355 -2.02 -2.85 23.02
CA TYR A 355 -2.98 -2.90 21.90
C TYR A 355 -4.33 -3.50 22.33
N SER A 356 -4.28 -4.64 23.01
CA SER A 356 -5.45 -5.32 23.57
C SER A 356 -5.13 -5.92 24.94
N ILE A 357 -6.18 -6.17 25.72
CA ILE A 357 -6.13 -6.66 27.10
C ILE A 357 -7.35 -7.56 27.37
N ILE A 358 -7.22 -8.56 28.24
CA ILE A 358 -8.35 -9.41 28.63
C ILE A 358 -9.06 -8.79 29.85
N ARG A 359 -10.40 -8.91 29.90
CA ARG A 359 -11.22 -8.42 31.01
C ARG A 359 -10.70 -8.88 32.38
N GLY A 360 -10.55 -7.94 33.31
CA GLY A 360 -10.02 -8.19 34.65
C GLY A 360 -8.51 -8.47 34.74
N GLU A 361 -7.74 -8.36 33.65
CA GLU A 361 -6.29 -8.14 33.74
C GLU A 361 -6.00 -6.71 34.22
N ILE A 362 -4.80 -6.45 34.72
CA ILE A 362 -4.45 -5.19 35.41
C ILE A 362 -3.18 -4.62 34.76
N PHE A 363 -3.25 -3.44 34.13
CA PHE A 363 -2.12 -2.83 33.42
C PHE A 363 -1.72 -1.45 33.95
N GLU A 364 -0.45 -1.08 33.76
CA GLU A 364 0.07 0.26 34.06
C GLU A 364 0.00 1.15 32.80
N LEU A 365 -1.00 2.05 32.73
CA LEU A 365 -1.04 3.14 31.76
C LEU A 365 0.05 4.15 32.13
N LYS A 366 0.87 4.55 31.16
CA LYS A 366 1.92 5.57 31.33
C LYS A 366 1.64 6.79 30.46
N ALA A 367 1.57 7.95 31.09
CA ALA A 367 1.65 9.24 30.42
C ALA A 367 3.04 9.83 30.68
N THR A 368 3.85 10.04 29.64
CA THR A 368 5.11 10.78 29.79
C THR A 368 4.94 12.17 29.20
N VAL A 369 5.08 13.18 30.03
CA VAL A 369 5.09 14.58 29.61
C VAL A 369 6.55 15.04 29.51
N PHE A 370 6.88 15.72 28.41
CA PHE A 370 8.21 16.25 28.12
C PHE A 370 8.17 17.79 28.14
N ASN A 371 9.21 18.41 28.71
CA ASN A 371 9.44 19.85 28.64
C ASN A 371 10.78 20.10 27.94
N TYR A 372 10.75 20.78 26.80
CA TYR A 372 11.91 21.25 26.05
C TYR A 372 12.01 22.78 26.01
N LEU A 373 11.23 23.49 26.84
CA LEU A 373 11.49 24.90 27.14
C LEU A 373 12.81 25.03 27.90
N SER A 374 13.48 26.17 27.75
CA SER A 374 14.64 26.55 28.57
C SER A 374 14.29 27.00 30.00
N LYS A 375 13.03 26.83 30.41
CA LYS A 375 12.46 27.27 31.70
C LYS A 375 11.68 26.13 32.36
N LEU A 376 11.59 26.16 33.68
CA LEU A 376 10.76 25.26 34.45
C LEU A 376 9.26 25.59 34.27
N ILE A 377 8.43 24.54 34.20
CA ILE A 377 6.96 24.62 34.15
C ILE A 377 6.33 23.76 35.25
N MET A 378 5.10 24.09 35.66
CA MET A 378 4.26 23.25 36.51
C MET A 378 3.24 22.52 35.63
N VAL A 379 3.34 21.19 35.55
CA VAL A 379 2.47 20.36 34.71
C VAL A 379 1.37 19.76 35.55
N ARG A 380 0.12 19.93 35.12
CA ARG A 380 -1.07 19.27 35.68
C ARG A 380 -1.68 18.35 34.63
N LEU A 381 -2.12 17.16 35.05
CA LEU A 381 -2.89 16.25 34.18
C LEU A 381 -4.39 16.32 34.48
N GLN A 382 -5.18 16.28 33.43
CA GLN A 382 -6.63 16.12 33.47
C GLN A 382 -7.01 14.82 32.73
N THR A 383 -7.89 14.00 33.31
CA THR A 383 -8.40 12.76 32.70
C THR A 383 -9.92 12.78 32.68
N GLN A 384 -10.53 12.50 31.52
CA GLN A 384 -11.99 12.42 31.41
C GLN A 384 -12.48 11.04 31.88
N SER A 385 -13.25 11.02 32.97
CA SER A 385 -13.67 9.80 33.66
C SER A 385 -15.00 9.23 33.12
N TYR A 386 -14.90 8.19 32.29
CA TYR A 386 -16.01 7.30 31.91
C TYR A 386 -15.55 5.83 31.97
N PRO A 387 -16.46 4.85 32.05
CA PRO A 387 -16.49 3.90 33.17
C PRO A 387 -15.34 2.89 33.19
N ILE A 388 -14.32 3.19 34.00
CA ILE A 388 -13.27 2.24 34.41
C ILE A 388 -13.40 2.02 35.91
N ILE A 389 -13.52 0.76 36.34
CA ILE A 389 -13.59 0.42 37.77
C ILE A 389 -12.19 0.49 38.36
N SER A 390 -11.83 1.65 38.91
CA SER A 390 -10.57 1.89 39.63
C SER A 390 -10.58 1.24 41.03
N ASN A 391 -10.71 -0.09 41.08
CA ASN A 391 -10.60 -0.89 42.31
C ASN A 391 -9.14 -0.99 42.77
N MET A 392 -8.58 0.15 43.19
CA MET A 392 -7.65 0.34 44.33
C MET A 392 -7.10 1.78 44.32
N PRO A 393 -7.24 2.56 45.41
CA PRO A 393 -6.41 3.74 45.60
C PRO A 393 -4.98 3.29 45.93
N LEU A 394 -4.04 3.50 45.00
CA LEU A 394 -2.64 3.16 45.23
C LEU A 394 -1.95 4.20 46.11
N ILE A 395 -1.99 3.92 47.42
CA ILE A 395 -1.11 4.39 48.51
C ILE A 395 -0.27 5.63 48.13
N MET A 396 -0.75 6.80 48.59
CA MET A 396 0.02 8.04 48.57
C MET A 396 1.30 7.87 49.40
N SER A 397 2.45 8.13 48.78
CA SER A 397 3.66 8.57 49.49
C SER A 397 3.86 10.05 49.19
N SER A 398 3.89 10.88 50.24
CA SER A 398 3.79 12.36 50.21
C SER A 398 2.48 12.91 49.64
N SER A 399 1.98 13.95 50.30
CA SER A 399 0.90 14.83 49.84
C SER A 399 1.43 15.87 48.86
N ASP A 400 0.74 16.08 47.74
CA ASP A 400 0.51 17.39 47.10
C ASP A 400 -0.58 17.24 46.01
N ASP A 401 -1.10 18.36 45.50
CA ASP A 401 -2.39 18.41 44.81
C ASP A 401 -2.46 17.74 43.42
N GLN A 402 -3.68 17.25 43.12
CA GLN A 402 -4.10 16.42 41.98
C GLN A 402 -3.20 16.46 40.73
N TYR A 403 -2.33 15.45 40.60
CA TYR A 403 -1.50 15.19 39.41
C TYR A 403 -0.70 16.40 38.90
N SER A 404 -0.35 17.33 39.79
CA SER A 404 0.56 18.43 39.52
C SER A 404 2.02 18.01 39.74
N SER A 405 2.96 18.58 38.97
CA SER A 405 4.39 18.35 39.14
C SER A 405 5.22 19.44 38.46
N CYS A 406 6.21 19.96 39.20
CA CYS A 406 7.33 20.69 38.62
C CYS A 406 8.00 19.84 37.52
N LEU A 407 8.41 20.48 36.42
CA LEU A 407 9.11 19.84 35.31
C LEU A 407 10.18 20.78 34.74
N CYS A 408 11.44 20.48 35.06
CA CYS A 408 12.61 21.25 34.65
C CYS A 408 12.81 21.29 33.12
N ALA A 409 13.62 22.25 32.67
CA ALA A 409 14.05 22.36 31.26
C ALA A 409 14.72 21.07 30.75
N ASN A 410 14.39 20.65 29.53
CA ASN A 410 14.79 19.37 28.92
C ASN A 410 14.42 18.11 29.74
N GLY A 411 13.51 18.24 30.71
CA GLY A 411 13.06 17.17 31.58
C GLY A 411 11.90 16.34 31.01
N ARG A 412 11.63 15.20 31.65
CA ARG A 412 10.40 14.42 31.44
C ARG A 412 9.83 13.92 32.76
N LYS A 413 8.50 13.93 32.89
CA LYS A 413 7.76 13.33 34.02
C LYS A 413 6.86 12.21 33.49
N THR A 414 7.04 10.99 33.99
CA THR A 414 6.13 9.88 33.70
C THR A 414 5.14 9.70 34.85
N PHE A 415 3.88 9.97 34.57
CA PHE A 415 2.74 9.69 35.43
C PHE A 415 2.16 8.30 35.08
N LYS A 416 1.51 7.69 36.07
CA LYS A 416 1.12 6.27 36.03
C LYS A 416 -0.26 6.08 36.64
N TRP A 417 -1.09 5.27 35.98
CA TRP A 417 -2.33 4.76 36.55
C TRP A 417 -2.37 3.25 36.39
N ILE A 418 -2.88 2.54 37.40
CA ILE A 418 -3.20 1.13 37.28
C ILE A 418 -4.68 0.99 36.95
N LEU A 419 -4.97 0.37 35.80
CA LEU A 419 -6.31 0.28 35.24
C LEU A 419 -6.72 -1.19 35.07
N THR A 420 -8.00 -1.46 35.36
CA THR A 420 -8.63 -2.78 35.27
C THR A 420 -9.89 -2.65 34.41
N PRO A 421 -9.93 -3.19 33.19
CA PRO A 421 -11.09 -3.06 32.32
C PRO A 421 -12.17 -4.09 32.69
N SER A 422 -13.39 -3.60 32.88
CA SER A 422 -14.59 -4.38 33.22
C SER A 422 -15.54 -4.60 32.02
N VAL A 423 -15.62 -3.63 31.12
CA VAL A 423 -16.51 -3.64 29.94
C VAL A 423 -15.75 -4.14 28.70
N LEU A 424 -16.40 -4.99 27.90
CA LEU A 424 -15.84 -5.55 26.65
C LEU A 424 -15.98 -4.55 25.49
N GLY A 425 -15.07 -4.60 24.52
CA GLY A 425 -15.10 -3.76 23.32
C GLY A 425 -13.96 -2.74 23.26
N VAL A 426 -14.18 -1.61 22.57
CA VAL A 426 -13.16 -0.57 22.38
C VAL A 426 -13.34 0.53 23.42
N LEU A 427 -12.33 0.72 24.27
CA LEU A 427 -12.27 1.76 25.29
C LEU A 427 -11.38 2.90 24.83
N ASN A 428 -11.92 4.12 24.68
CA ASN A 428 -11.14 5.31 24.35
C ASN A 428 -10.60 5.96 25.62
N ILE A 429 -9.28 6.02 25.74
CA ILE A 429 -8.56 6.64 26.87
C ILE A 429 -8.08 8.03 26.41
N THR A 430 -8.64 9.08 27.01
CA THR A 430 -8.25 10.49 26.77
C THR A 430 -7.52 11.04 27.98
N VAL A 431 -6.32 11.57 27.77
CA VAL A 431 -5.50 12.24 28.79
C VAL A 431 -5.07 13.60 28.23
N SER A 432 -5.17 14.64 29.06
CA SER A 432 -4.74 16.00 28.75
C SER A 432 -3.66 16.44 29.74
N ALA A 433 -2.59 17.04 29.24
CA ALA A 433 -1.55 17.68 30.05
C ALA A 433 -1.61 19.19 29.84
N GLU A 434 -1.58 19.96 30.93
CA GLU A 434 -1.63 21.42 30.94
C GLU A 434 -0.42 21.98 31.69
N ALA A 435 0.20 23.02 31.18
CA ALA A 435 1.08 23.89 31.94
C ALA A 435 0.25 24.95 32.68
N GLU A 436 0.27 24.95 34.01
CA GLU A 436 -0.54 25.83 34.86
C GLU A 436 0.33 26.89 35.57
N ALA A 437 -0.23 28.08 35.78
CA ALA A 437 0.43 29.14 36.54
C ALA A 437 0.28 28.85 38.04
N SER A 438 1.38 28.49 38.71
CA SER A 438 1.38 28.20 40.15
C SER A 438 2.08 29.29 40.97
N GLN A 439 1.62 29.47 42.21
CA GLN A 439 2.31 30.24 43.24
C GLN A 439 3.32 29.39 44.04
N THR A 440 3.29 28.05 43.89
CA THR A 440 4.31 27.18 44.50
C THR A 440 5.64 27.33 43.76
N VAL A 441 6.70 27.59 44.52
CA VAL A 441 8.05 27.78 44.00
C VAL A 441 8.71 26.42 43.81
N CYS A 442 8.96 26.05 42.56
CA CYS A 442 9.65 24.81 42.21
C CYS A 442 11.16 25.05 42.22
N ASP A 443 11.92 24.33 43.05
CA ASP A 443 13.39 24.40 43.14
C ASP A 443 13.97 25.84 43.23
N ASN A 444 13.26 26.72 43.95
CA ASN A 444 13.54 28.17 44.09
C ASN A 444 13.37 29.04 42.82
N GLU A 445 12.84 28.49 41.72
CA GLU A 445 12.52 29.26 40.50
C GLU A 445 11.01 29.58 40.38
N ILE A 446 10.71 30.69 39.71
CA ILE A 446 9.32 31.08 39.36
C ILE A 446 8.87 30.25 38.16
N VAL A 447 7.77 29.52 38.32
CA VAL A 447 7.15 28.72 37.27
C VAL A 447 6.78 29.59 36.06
N SER A 448 7.21 29.18 34.88
CA SER A 448 6.78 29.78 33.62
C SER A 448 5.61 29.00 33.00
N VAL A 449 4.74 29.70 32.26
CA VAL A 449 3.71 29.10 31.41
C VAL A 449 3.99 29.49 29.96
N PRO A 450 4.04 28.54 29.01
CA PRO A 450 4.24 28.87 27.61
C PRO A 450 2.97 29.47 26.99
N GLU A 451 3.15 30.55 26.23
CA GLU A 451 2.05 31.25 25.53
C GLU A 451 1.49 30.43 24.36
N ARG A 452 2.29 29.52 23.78
CA ARG A 452 1.89 28.57 22.74
C ARG A 452 1.88 27.14 23.28
N GLY A 453 0.88 26.34 22.90
CA GLY A 453 0.84 24.92 23.22
C GLY A 453 0.72 24.60 24.71
N ARG A 454 0.06 25.47 25.50
CA ARG A 454 -0.14 25.31 26.95
C ARG A 454 -0.80 23.98 27.35
N ILE A 455 -1.62 23.40 26.47
CA ILE A 455 -2.35 22.15 26.70
C ILE A 455 -2.05 21.19 25.54
N ASP A 456 -1.76 19.92 25.85
CA ASP A 456 -1.63 18.83 24.88
C ASP A 456 -2.55 17.68 25.27
N THR A 457 -3.45 17.27 24.36
CA THR A 457 -4.47 16.25 24.65
C THR A 457 -4.33 15.07 23.68
N VAL A 458 -4.26 13.86 24.23
CA VAL A 458 -4.03 12.63 23.48
C VAL A 458 -5.13 11.62 23.82
N THR A 459 -5.82 11.14 22.78
CA THR A 459 -6.76 10.02 22.86
C THR A 459 -6.16 8.77 22.22
N ARG A 460 -6.28 7.62 22.88
CA ARG A 460 -5.88 6.30 22.34
C ARG A 460 -6.92 5.24 22.66
N SER A 461 -7.24 4.41 21.69
CA SER A 461 -8.17 3.29 21.84
C SER A 461 -7.47 2.03 22.35
N LEU A 462 -8.11 1.33 23.29
CA LEU A 462 -7.68 0.06 23.88
C LEU A 462 -8.75 -1.01 23.63
N LEU A 463 -8.37 -2.17 23.08
CA LEU A 463 -9.31 -3.26 22.82
C LEU A 463 -9.41 -4.21 24.03
N VAL A 464 -10.55 -4.20 24.73
CA VAL A 464 -10.86 -5.13 25.82
C VAL A 464 -11.53 -6.38 25.24
N GLN A 465 -10.92 -7.53 25.46
CA GLN A 465 -11.37 -8.83 24.97
C GLN A 465 -11.95 -9.68 26.12
N ALA A 466 -12.91 -10.54 25.80
CA ALA A 466 -13.37 -11.56 26.72
C ALA A 466 -12.31 -12.64 26.90
N GLU A 467 -12.33 -13.27 28.07
CA GLU A 467 -11.60 -14.48 28.38
C GLU A 467 -12.08 -15.68 27.49
N GLY A 468 -11.36 -16.80 27.53
CA GLY A 468 -11.74 -18.02 26.80
C GLY A 468 -11.58 -17.95 25.27
N THR A 469 -12.49 -18.62 24.56
CA THR A 469 -12.54 -18.68 23.08
C THR A 469 -13.90 -18.23 22.58
N GLU A 470 -13.91 -17.23 21.68
CA GLU A 470 -15.09 -16.83 20.91
C GLU A 470 -15.45 -17.91 19.87
N LYS A 471 -16.69 -18.39 19.91
CA LYS A 471 -17.37 -19.16 18.86
C LYS A 471 -18.39 -18.26 18.16
N THR A 472 -18.73 -18.58 16.92
CA THR A 472 -19.86 -17.96 16.21
C THR A 472 -20.71 -19.04 15.57
N GLU A 473 -22.02 -18.97 15.80
CA GLU A 473 -23.05 -19.80 15.18
C GLU A 473 -23.90 -18.90 14.28
N THR A 474 -24.44 -19.46 13.20
CA THR A 474 -25.01 -18.67 12.10
C THR A 474 -26.10 -19.45 11.40
N TYR A 475 -27.26 -18.81 11.24
CA TYR A 475 -28.43 -19.35 10.59
C TYR A 475 -28.80 -18.40 9.45
N SER A 476 -28.91 -18.90 8.22
CA SER A 476 -29.02 -18.10 7.00
C SER A 476 -30.20 -18.57 6.16
N TRP A 477 -30.97 -17.64 5.60
CA TRP A 477 -32.11 -17.94 4.72
C TRP A 477 -32.12 -17.01 3.51
N LEU A 478 -32.72 -17.50 2.42
CA LEU A 478 -33.08 -16.72 1.25
C LEU A 478 -34.60 -16.83 1.07
N LEU A 479 -35.32 -15.76 1.39
CA LEU A 479 -36.77 -15.70 1.31
C LEU A 479 -37.16 -14.91 0.05
N CYS A 480 -37.91 -15.53 -0.85
CA CYS A 480 -38.37 -14.94 -2.11
C CYS A 480 -39.92 -14.94 -2.16
N PRO A 481 -40.60 -14.06 -1.41
CA PRO A 481 -42.05 -14.10 -1.23
C PRO A 481 -42.88 -13.95 -2.51
N LYS A 482 -42.44 -13.18 -3.52
CA LYS A 482 -43.10 -13.05 -4.84
C LYS A 482 -44.59 -12.64 -4.81
N GLY A 483 -45.05 -12.04 -3.71
CA GLY A 483 -46.45 -11.68 -3.44
C GLY A 483 -47.05 -12.41 -2.23
N ASP A 484 -46.53 -13.58 -1.89
CA ASP A 484 -46.94 -14.37 -0.73
C ASP A 484 -46.26 -13.90 0.58
N THR A 485 -46.54 -14.62 1.67
CA THR A 485 -45.84 -14.49 2.96
C THR A 485 -44.99 -15.73 3.20
N LEU A 486 -43.70 -15.56 3.52
CA LEU A 486 -42.80 -16.65 3.91
C LEU A 486 -42.36 -16.48 5.36
N SER A 487 -42.37 -17.58 6.12
CA SER A 487 -42.01 -17.59 7.54
C SER A 487 -41.02 -18.71 7.89
N GLU A 488 -40.00 -18.37 8.67
CA GLU A 488 -38.99 -19.29 9.23
C GLU A 488 -38.85 -19.04 10.75
N GLU A 489 -38.27 -19.99 11.48
CA GLU A 489 -38.08 -19.87 12.93
C GLU A 489 -36.66 -20.32 13.36
N VAL A 490 -36.14 -19.71 14.43
CA VAL A 490 -34.86 -20.08 15.03
C VAL A 490 -34.93 -20.04 16.55
N ASN A 491 -34.27 -20.99 17.20
CA ASN A 491 -34.14 -21.04 18.67
C ASN A 491 -32.68 -20.75 19.04
N LEU A 492 -32.40 -19.58 19.62
CA LEU A 492 -31.05 -19.20 20.02
C LEU A 492 -30.78 -19.67 21.45
N THR A 493 -30.00 -20.73 21.60
CA THR A 493 -29.60 -21.31 22.89
C THR A 493 -28.14 -21.03 23.20
N LEU A 494 -27.82 -20.56 24.41
CA LEU A 494 -26.45 -20.40 24.88
C LEU A 494 -26.00 -21.63 25.70
N PRO A 495 -24.79 -22.18 25.47
CA PRO A 495 -24.21 -23.19 26.35
C PRO A 495 -24.04 -22.70 27.81
N LYS A 496 -24.02 -23.64 28.77
CA LYS A 496 -23.91 -23.31 30.20
C LYS A 496 -22.57 -22.67 30.58
N ASP A 497 -21.51 -22.99 29.86
CA ASP A 497 -20.13 -22.53 30.11
C ASP A 497 -19.79 -21.23 29.35
N VAL A 498 -20.81 -20.50 28.90
CA VAL A 498 -20.66 -19.19 28.26
C VAL A 498 -20.26 -18.12 29.28
N ILE A 499 -19.28 -17.32 28.90
CA ILE A 499 -18.74 -16.22 29.70
C ILE A 499 -19.73 -15.06 29.72
N GLU A 500 -20.08 -14.60 30.92
CA GLU A 500 -21.08 -13.55 31.15
C GLU A 500 -20.74 -12.26 30.38
N GLY A 501 -21.73 -11.72 29.68
CA GLY A 501 -21.60 -10.52 28.83
C GLY A 501 -20.81 -10.72 27.53
N SER A 502 -20.27 -11.92 27.24
CA SER A 502 -19.59 -12.21 25.96
C SER A 502 -20.56 -12.56 24.82
N ALA A 503 -21.77 -13.00 25.16
CA ALA A 503 -22.80 -13.37 24.20
C ALA A 503 -23.39 -12.11 23.54
N ARG A 504 -23.24 -12.01 22.21
CA ARG A 504 -23.90 -11.03 21.34
C ARG A 504 -24.66 -11.76 20.25
N SER A 505 -25.88 -11.34 19.95
CA SER A 505 -26.67 -11.91 18.86
C SER A 505 -27.25 -10.80 18.01
N SER A 506 -27.17 -10.95 16.69
CA SER A 506 -27.69 -9.99 15.74
C SER A 506 -28.52 -10.68 14.66
N VAL A 507 -29.50 -9.95 14.14
CA VAL A 507 -30.16 -10.28 12.87
C VAL A 507 -29.79 -9.22 11.84
N SER A 508 -29.53 -9.68 10.63
CA SER A 508 -29.17 -8.81 9.50
C SER A 508 -29.96 -9.20 8.26
N VAL A 509 -30.34 -8.20 7.48
CA VAL A 509 -31.22 -8.30 6.30
C VAL A 509 -30.57 -7.54 5.15
N ILE A 510 -30.62 -8.11 3.94
CA ILE A 510 -30.13 -7.49 2.71
C ILE A 510 -30.91 -8.00 1.49
N GLY A 511 -31.08 -7.18 0.46
CA GLY A 511 -31.81 -7.52 -0.76
C GLY A 511 -31.01 -8.27 -1.82
N ASP A 512 -29.79 -8.71 -1.48
CA ASP A 512 -28.81 -9.24 -2.41
C ASP A 512 -27.98 -10.38 -1.80
N ILE A 513 -27.88 -11.51 -2.51
CA ILE A 513 -27.21 -12.73 -2.02
C ILE A 513 -25.68 -12.60 -1.93
N LEU A 514 -25.09 -11.59 -2.59
CA LEU A 514 -23.67 -11.22 -2.49
C LEU A 514 -23.43 -9.99 -1.62
N GLY A 515 -24.48 -9.28 -1.17
CA GLY A 515 -24.37 -8.06 -0.36
C GLY A 515 -23.54 -8.21 0.93
N ARG A 516 -23.58 -9.40 1.56
CA ARG A 516 -22.72 -9.75 2.72
C ARG A 516 -21.24 -9.80 2.35
N ALA A 517 -20.92 -10.39 1.20
CA ALA A 517 -19.57 -10.47 0.68
C ALA A 517 -19.06 -9.08 0.21
N LEU A 518 -19.95 -8.26 -0.36
CA LEU A 518 -19.70 -6.86 -0.73
C LEU A 518 -19.35 -5.97 0.46
N SER A 519 -19.98 -6.20 1.61
CA SER A 519 -19.62 -5.51 2.86
C SER A 519 -18.22 -5.91 3.34
N ASN A 520 -17.88 -7.20 3.18
CA ASN A 520 -16.70 -7.87 3.76
C ASN A 520 -15.59 -8.23 2.75
N LEU A 521 -15.38 -7.46 1.67
CA LEU A 521 -14.42 -7.77 0.59
C LEU A 521 -12.98 -8.17 1.04
N HIS A 522 -12.52 -7.68 2.20
CA HIS A 522 -11.21 -8.01 2.78
C HIS A 522 -11.20 -9.22 3.74
N GLY A 523 -12.38 -9.74 4.10
CA GLY A 523 -12.60 -10.53 5.31
C GLY A 523 -13.66 -11.64 5.18
N LEU A 524 -13.98 -12.05 3.95
CA LEU A 524 -14.85 -13.20 3.64
C LEU A 524 -14.45 -14.49 4.39
N LEU A 525 -13.17 -14.58 4.77
CA LEU A 525 -12.59 -15.63 5.58
C LEU A 525 -11.81 -14.96 6.73
N ARG A 526 -12.18 -15.26 7.98
CA ARG A 526 -11.53 -14.76 9.21
C ARG A 526 -10.22 -15.51 9.51
N MET A 527 -9.39 -15.74 8.50
CA MET A 527 -8.17 -16.56 8.56
C MET A 527 -6.91 -15.74 8.22
N PRO A 528 -5.77 -15.98 8.88
CA PRO A 528 -4.54 -15.21 8.65
C PRO A 528 -3.83 -15.65 7.36
N TYR A 529 -3.64 -14.69 6.47
CA TYR A 529 -3.05 -14.88 5.13
C TYR A 529 -1.52 -14.68 5.12
N GLY A 530 -0.83 -15.38 4.22
CA GLY A 530 0.60 -15.19 3.96
C GLY A 530 1.22 -16.06 2.86
N CYS A 531 0.48 -17.05 2.32
CA CYS A 531 0.95 -17.96 1.26
C CYS A 531 0.25 -17.68 -0.09
N GLY A 532 0.87 -18.10 -1.20
CA GLY A 532 0.35 -17.89 -2.56
C GLY A 532 -0.92 -18.68 -2.89
N GLU A 533 -1.24 -19.70 -2.09
CA GLU A 533 -2.56 -20.31 -2.04
C GLU A 533 -3.59 -19.33 -1.44
N GLN A 534 -3.34 -18.86 -0.21
CA GLN A 534 -4.26 -18.05 0.59
C GLN A 534 -4.54 -16.68 -0.02
N ASN A 535 -3.57 -16.04 -0.68
CA ASN A 535 -3.79 -14.75 -1.34
C ASN A 535 -4.84 -14.83 -2.46
N MET A 536 -4.92 -15.97 -3.17
CA MET A 536 -5.94 -16.19 -4.19
C MET A 536 -7.35 -16.33 -3.61
N ALA A 537 -7.48 -16.73 -2.34
CA ALA A 537 -8.75 -16.74 -1.61
C ALA A 537 -9.37 -15.35 -1.45
N VAL A 538 -8.54 -14.31 -1.37
CA VAL A 538 -8.97 -12.91 -1.23
C VAL A 538 -9.13 -12.26 -2.61
N LEU A 539 -8.21 -12.54 -3.54
CA LEU A 539 -8.23 -11.95 -4.88
C LEU A 539 -9.39 -12.45 -5.74
N SER A 540 -9.64 -13.77 -5.82
CA SER A 540 -10.59 -14.33 -6.80
C SER A 540 -12.04 -13.88 -6.57
N PRO A 541 -12.59 -13.87 -5.33
CA PRO A 541 -13.97 -13.38 -5.08
C PRO A 541 -14.23 -11.94 -5.50
N ASN A 542 -13.23 -11.04 -5.33
CA ASN A 542 -13.34 -9.64 -5.75
C ASN A 542 -13.58 -9.49 -7.27
N ILE A 543 -13.14 -10.46 -8.08
CA ILE A 543 -13.39 -10.48 -9.54
C ILE A 543 -14.86 -10.79 -9.84
N TYR A 544 -15.40 -11.87 -9.26
CA TYR A 544 -16.78 -12.31 -9.52
C TYR A 544 -17.82 -11.31 -9.00
N ILE A 545 -17.51 -10.65 -7.87
CA ILE A 545 -18.34 -9.57 -7.33
C ILE A 545 -18.37 -8.34 -8.27
N LEU A 546 -17.23 -7.97 -8.87
CA LEU A 546 -17.20 -6.91 -9.90
C LEU A 546 -17.96 -7.32 -11.17
N GLN A 547 -17.83 -8.57 -11.61
CA GLN A 547 -18.58 -9.10 -12.76
C GLN A 547 -20.09 -9.06 -12.53
N TYR A 548 -20.55 -9.44 -11.32
CA TYR A 548 -21.97 -9.34 -10.94
C TYR A 548 -22.49 -7.90 -10.97
N LEU A 549 -21.84 -6.98 -10.26
CA LEU A 549 -22.32 -5.60 -10.16
C LEU A 549 -22.27 -4.87 -11.51
N GLU A 550 -21.30 -5.20 -12.37
CA GLU A 550 -21.22 -4.63 -13.70
C GLU A 550 -22.33 -5.16 -14.62
N ASN A 551 -22.57 -6.47 -14.62
CA ASN A 551 -23.63 -7.08 -15.44
C ASN A 551 -25.05 -6.71 -14.97
N THR A 552 -25.23 -6.35 -13.69
CA THR A 552 -26.51 -5.87 -13.14
C THR A 552 -26.64 -4.35 -13.09
N VAL A 553 -25.64 -3.60 -13.58
CA VAL A 553 -25.62 -2.13 -13.61
C VAL A 553 -25.69 -1.50 -12.19
N GLN A 554 -25.26 -2.23 -11.16
CA GLN A 554 -25.22 -1.79 -9.76
C GLN A 554 -23.82 -1.31 -9.31
N LEU A 555 -22.83 -1.29 -10.21
CA LEU A 555 -21.43 -0.98 -9.88
C LEU A 555 -21.17 0.53 -9.71
N THR A 556 -21.21 1.02 -8.47
CA THR A 556 -20.82 2.39 -8.12
C THR A 556 -19.30 2.62 -8.22
N SER A 557 -18.88 3.87 -8.37
CA SER A 557 -17.46 4.28 -8.37
C SER A 557 -16.74 3.85 -7.09
N ALA A 558 -17.32 4.13 -5.91
CA ALA A 558 -16.73 3.79 -4.62
C ALA A 558 -16.51 2.27 -4.44
N ILE A 559 -17.46 1.43 -4.90
CA ILE A 559 -17.28 -0.03 -4.86
C ILE A 559 -16.21 -0.47 -5.87
N ARG A 560 -16.21 0.09 -7.09
CA ARG A 560 -15.20 -0.18 -8.12
C ARG A 560 -13.79 0.17 -7.64
N GLU A 561 -13.60 1.31 -7.01
CA GLU A 561 -12.30 1.75 -6.47
C GLU A 561 -11.84 0.84 -5.33
N ARG A 562 -12.71 0.55 -4.34
CA ARG A 562 -12.40 -0.35 -3.22
C ARG A 562 -12.03 -1.76 -3.69
N ALA A 563 -12.81 -2.35 -4.60
CA ALA A 563 -12.56 -3.70 -5.12
C ALA A 563 -11.33 -3.74 -6.05
N THR A 564 -11.11 -2.74 -6.92
CA THR A 564 -9.89 -2.69 -7.76
C THR A 564 -8.63 -2.41 -6.94
N GLY A 565 -8.73 -1.72 -5.79
CA GLY A 565 -7.65 -1.65 -4.79
C GLY A 565 -7.25 -3.04 -4.27
N PHE A 566 -8.23 -3.85 -3.83
CA PHE A 566 -7.97 -5.23 -3.42
C PHE A 566 -7.41 -6.11 -4.55
N LEU A 567 -7.88 -5.96 -5.79
CA LEU A 567 -7.31 -6.68 -6.93
C LEU A 567 -5.86 -6.25 -7.24
N LYS A 568 -5.55 -4.94 -7.27
CA LYS A 568 -4.17 -4.43 -7.48
C LYS A 568 -3.23 -4.93 -6.39
N SER A 569 -3.70 -4.92 -5.14
CA SER A 569 -3.00 -5.43 -3.97
C SER A 569 -2.73 -6.94 -4.13
N GLY A 570 -3.78 -7.76 -4.29
CA GLY A 570 -3.66 -9.20 -4.44
C GLY A 570 -2.81 -9.63 -5.66
N TYR A 571 -2.84 -8.87 -6.76
CA TYR A 571 -1.97 -9.08 -7.92
C TYR A 571 -0.50 -8.89 -7.55
N GLN A 572 -0.13 -7.73 -6.99
CA GLN A 572 1.23 -7.47 -6.51
C GLN A 572 1.73 -8.57 -5.58
N ARG A 573 0.89 -9.02 -4.63
CA ARG A 573 1.25 -10.09 -3.69
C ARG A 573 1.42 -11.43 -4.38
N GLN A 574 0.58 -11.77 -5.35
CA GLN A 574 0.66 -13.08 -6.00
C GLN A 574 1.95 -13.26 -6.80
N LEU A 575 2.51 -12.17 -7.32
CA LEU A 575 3.77 -12.16 -8.07
C LEU A 575 4.98 -12.60 -7.23
N ASN A 576 4.94 -12.47 -5.90
CA ASN A 576 5.96 -12.98 -4.98
C ASN A 576 6.14 -14.51 -5.16
N TYR A 577 5.02 -15.21 -5.41
CA TYR A 577 4.94 -16.66 -5.51
C TYR A 577 5.21 -17.23 -6.92
N ARG A 578 5.53 -16.37 -7.90
CA ARG A 578 5.86 -16.73 -9.28
C ARG A 578 7.29 -17.27 -9.40
N HIS A 579 7.51 -18.23 -10.29
CA HIS A 579 8.82 -18.76 -10.68
C HIS A 579 9.32 -18.14 -11.99
N ILE A 580 10.63 -18.22 -12.25
CA ILE A 580 11.26 -17.71 -13.48
C ILE A 580 10.65 -18.38 -14.73
N SER A 581 10.26 -19.65 -14.61
CA SER A 581 9.55 -20.45 -15.62
C SER A 581 8.15 -19.94 -16.00
N GLY A 582 7.54 -19.07 -15.18
CA GLY A 582 6.14 -18.67 -15.29
C GLY A 582 5.16 -19.47 -14.42
N ALA A 583 5.62 -20.54 -13.75
CA ALA A 583 4.83 -21.31 -12.80
C ALA A 583 4.61 -20.57 -11.46
N TYR A 584 3.78 -21.12 -10.59
CA TYR A 584 3.56 -20.66 -9.21
C TYR A 584 3.73 -21.83 -8.23
N SER A 585 4.24 -21.55 -7.02
CA SER A 585 4.24 -22.50 -5.88
C SER A 585 3.76 -21.80 -4.62
N THR A 586 3.38 -22.55 -3.58
CA THR A 586 2.77 -22.01 -2.36
C THR A 586 3.59 -20.90 -1.68
N PHE A 587 4.92 -20.98 -1.75
CA PHE A 587 5.85 -20.08 -1.07
C PHE A 587 6.77 -19.30 -2.04
N GLY A 588 6.59 -19.42 -3.36
CA GLY A 588 7.46 -18.78 -4.36
C GLY A 588 8.87 -19.36 -4.48
N HIS A 589 9.11 -20.47 -3.79
CA HIS A 589 10.26 -21.36 -3.82
C HIS A 589 9.76 -22.81 -3.62
N GLY A 590 10.62 -23.81 -3.81
CA GLY A 590 10.21 -25.22 -3.84
C GLY A 590 9.39 -25.59 -5.09
N ASP A 591 8.75 -26.76 -5.06
CA ASP A 591 8.11 -27.40 -6.21
C ASP A 591 7.10 -26.51 -6.96
N GLU A 592 7.26 -26.40 -8.28
CA GLU A 592 6.28 -25.77 -9.18
C GLU A 592 4.92 -26.51 -9.11
N ASN A 593 3.81 -25.78 -8.98
CA ASN A 593 2.49 -26.37 -8.78
C ASN A 593 1.53 -26.12 -9.97
N THR A 594 1.03 -27.22 -10.53
CA THR A 594 0.12 -27.24 -11.70
C THR A 594 -1.24 -26.61 -11.41
N TRP A 595 -1.91 -27.02 -10.34
CA TRP A 595 -3.21 -26.47 -9.99
C TRP A 595 -3.12 -24.98 -9.64
N LEU A 596 -2.15 -24.58 -8.83
CA LEU A 596 -2.01 -23.17 -8.44
C LEU A 596 -1.69 -22.28 -9.66
N THR A 597 -0.84 -22.75 -10.58
CA THR A 597 -0.55 -22.03 -11.82
C THR A 597 -1.80 -21.87 -12.69
N ALA A 598 -2.66 -22.89 -12.76
CA ALA A 598 -3.94 -22.82 -13.47
C ALA A 598 -4.96 -21.88 -12.81
N PHE A 599 -5.09 -21.92 -11.49
CA PHE A 599 -5.99 -21.04 -10.74
C PHE A 599 -5.56 -19.57 -10.81
N VAL A 600 -4.25 -19.30 -10.74
CA VAL A 600 -3.68 -17.97 -10.97
C VAL A 600 -3.93 -17.52 -12.40
N LEU A 601 -3.70 -18.36 -13.41
CA LEU A 601 -3.98 -18.04 -14.82
C LEU A 601 -5.46 -17.64 -15.02
N ARG A 602 -6.39 -18.46 -14.53
CA ARG A 602 -7.85 -18.23 -14.62
C ARG A 602 -8.25 -16.91 -13.98
N SER A 603 -7.81 -16.66 -12.75
CA SER A 603 -8.14 -15.42 -12.03
C SER A 603 -7.47 -14.20 -12.65
N PHE A 604 -6.19 -14.27 -13.05
CA PHE A 604 -5.49 -13.15 -13.69
C PHE A 604 -6.12 -12.77 -15.03
N GLY A 605 -6.48 -13.74 -15.87
CA GLY A 605 -7.14 -13.47 -17.15
C GLY A 605 -8.50 -12.78 -16.96
N LYS A 606 -9.31 -13.22 -15.98
CA LYS A 606 -10.56 -12.50 -15.66
C LYS A 606 -10.34 -11.13 -15.01
N ALA A 607 -9.25 -10.94 -14.26
CA ALA A 607 -8.90 -9.66 -13.63
C ALA A 607 -8.44 -8.59 -14.64
N GLN A 608 -7.97 -8.97 -15.84
CA GLN A 608 -7.56 -8.04 -16.90
C GLN A 608 -8.67 -7.05 -17.33
N LYS A 609 -9.95 -7.37 -17.11
CA LYS A 609 -11.08 -6.47 -17.38
C LYS A 609 -11.11 -5.25 -16.42
N TYR A 610 -10.53 -5.38 -15.22
CA TYR A 610 -10.67 -4.40 -14.13
C TYR A 610 -9.35 -3.75 -13.70
N ILE A 611 -8.22 -4.46 -13.85
CA ILE A 611 -6.90 -3.98 -13.45
C ILE A 611 -5.83 -4.34 -14.47
N PHE A 612 -4.73 -3.60 -14.47
CA PHE A 612 -3.56 -3.95 -15.26
C PHE A 612 -2.93 -5.27 -14.75
N ILE A 613 -2.83 -6.25 -15.64
CA ILE A 613 -2.04 -7.48 -15.48
C ILE A 613 -1.10 -7.57 -16.69
N ASP A 614 0.20 -7.79 -16.48
CA ASP A 614 1.16 -7.91 -17.59
C ASP A 614 0.84 -9.17 -18.44
N PRO A 615 0.50 -9.04 -19.74
CA PRO A 615 0.15 -10.18 -20.59
C PRO A 615 1.27 -11.23 -20.70
N GLN A 616 2.54 -10.86 -20.52
CA GLN A 616 3.65 -11.82 -20.55
C GLN A 616 3.60 -12.81 -19.38
N ILE A 617 3.02 -12.40 -18.23
CA ILE A 617 2.90 -13.27 -17.06
C ILE A 617 1.85 -14.35 -17.35
N ILE A 618 0.69 -13.96 -17.87
CA ILE A 618 -0.39 -14.86 -18.34
C ILE A 618 0.12 -15.79 -19.44
N GLN A 619 0.85 -15.27 -20.44
CA GLN A 619 1.44 -16.09 -21.51
C GLN A 619 2.50 -17.07 -20.98
N SER A 620 3.32 -16.68 -20.00
CA SER A 620 4.30 -17.59 -19.39
C SER A 620 3.63 -18.74 -18.63
N ALA A 621 2.56 -18.45 -17.87
CA ALA A 621 1.79 -19.46 -17.16
C ALA A 621 1.04 -20.41 -18.13
N LYS A 622 0.38 -19.89 -19.18
CA LYS A 622 -0.27 -20.74 -20.21
C LYS A 622 0.77 -21.62 -20.93
N LYS A 623 1.95 -21.08 -21.31
CA LYS A 623 3.04 -21.86 -21.93
C LYS A 623 3.58 -22.97 -21.02
N TRP A 624 3.81 -22.67 -19.73
CA TRP A 624 4.29 -23.67 -18.77
C TRP A 624 3.26 -24.77 -18.53
N LEU A 625 1.97 -24.45 -18.37
CA LEU A 625 0.92 -25.47 -18.24
C LEU A 625 0.84 -26.36 -19.49
N ILE A 626 0.94 -25.78 -20.69
CA ILE A 626 0.92 -26.50 -21.97
C ILE A 626 2.08 -27.52 -22.08
N SER A 627 3.22 -27.30 -21.41
CA SER A 627 4.35 -28.24 -21.37
C SER A 627 4.23 -29.32 -20.30
N ARG A 628 3.24 -29.25 -19.39
CA ARG A 628 2.93 -30.28 -18.38
C ARG A 628 1.79 -31.20 -18.83
N ARG A 629 1.89 -31.71 -20.05
CA ARG A 629 0.95 -32.67 -20.67
C ARG A 629 1.67 -33.92 -21.15
N ASP A 630 0.93 -35.02 -21.24
CA ASP A 630 1.37 -36.28 -21.85
C ASP A 630 1.15 -36.32 -23.37
N SER A 631 1.39 -37.49 -23.99
CA SER A 631 1.17 -37.75 -25.43
C SER A 631 -0.28 -37.54 -25.86
N ASP A 632 -1.18 -37.96 -24.99
CA ASP A 632 -2.61 -38.13 -25.27
C ASP A 632 -3.32 -36.78 -25.12
N GLY A 633 -2.75 -35.90 -24.29
CA GLY A 633 -3.09 -34.50 -24.16
C GLY A 633 -3.69 -34.13 -22.80
N CYS A 634 -3.74 -35.08 -21.88
CA CYS A 634 -4.13 -34.83 -20.49
C CYS A 634 -3.04 -34.00 -19.78
N PHE A 635 -3.43 -33.28 -18.73
CA PHE A 635 -2.51 -32.51 -17.89
C PHE A 635 -2.04 -33.36 -16.71
N ILE A 636 -0.73 -33.41 -16.50
CA ILE A 636 -0.08 -34.20 -15.46
C ILE A 636 -0.09 -33.39 -14.15
N GLN A 637 -0.54 -33.99 -13.05
CA GLN A 637 -0.47 -33.36 -11.74
C GLN A 637 0.98 -33.30 -11.22
N GLN A 638 1.55 -32.10 -11.22
CA GLN A 638 2.86 -31.79 -10.62
C GLN A 638 2.73 -30.76 -9.48
N GLY A 639 3.56 -30.95 -8.45
CA GLY A 639 3.72 -30.05 -7.31
C GLY A 639 2.90 -30.46 -6.09
N ARG A 640 3.38 -30.09 -4.91
CA ARG A 640 2.63 -30.19 -3.65
C ARG A 640 1.98 -28.83 -3.35
N LEU A 641 0.83 -28.87 -2.69
CA LEU A 641 0.24 -27.69 -2.03
C LEU A 641 0.53 -27.80 -0.54
N PHE A 642 0.48 -26.69 0.18
CA PHE A 642 0.44 -26.74 1.65
C PHE A 642 -0.93 -27.29 2.12
N ASN A 643 -1.97 -27.12 1.31
CA ASN A 643 -3.28 -27.72 1.55
C ASN A 643 -3.99 -28.20 0.28
N ASN A 644 -4.47 -29.45 0.30
CA ASN A 644 -5.24 -30.02 -0.81
C ASN A 644 -6.68 -29.48 -0.89
N ARG A 645 -7.29 -28.97 0.19
CA ARG A 645 -8.63 -28.33 0.14
C ARG A 645 -8.65 -27.02 -0.66
N MET A 646 -7.50 -26.35 -0.85
CA MET A 646 -7.37 -25.25 -1.83
C MET A 646 -7.72 -25.71 -3.24
N LYS A 647 -7.33 -26.94 -3.57
CA LYS A 647 -7.54 -27.60 -4.85
C LYS A 647 -8.88 -28.36 -4.90
N GLY A 648 -9.63 -28.37 -3.79
CA GLY A 648 -10.97 -28.94 -3.72
C GLY A 648 -10.98 -30.45 -3.91
N GLY A 649 -12.01 -30.95 -4.59
CA GLY A 649 -12.09 -32.35 -5.02
C GLY A 649 -11.12 -32.75 -6.13
N VAL A 650 -10.39 -31.80 -6.76
CA VAL A 650 -9.38 -32.13 -7.78
C VAL A 650 -8.26 -32.92 -7.10
N ASN A 651 -8.05 -34.19 -7.43
CA ASN A 651 -7.05 -35.03 -6.75
C ASN A 651 -6.20 -35.91 -7.68
N ASP A 652 -6.59 -36.02 -8.95
CA ASP A 652 -5.99 -36.86 -9.99
C ASP A 652 -5.72 -36.09 -11.30
N ASN A 653 -5.16 -36.75 -12.32
CA ASN A 653 -4.91 -36.16 -13.64
C ASN A 653 -6.21 -35.85 -14.42
N VAL A 654 -7.32 -36.54 -14.14
CA VAL A 654 -8.59 -36.37 -14.87
C VAL A 654 -9.26 -35.08 -14.45
N THR A 655 -9.46 -34.91 -13.15
CA THR A 655 -9.93 -33.67 -12.52
C THR A 655 -8.98 -32.51 -12.79
N MET A 656 -7.65 -32.72 -12.81
CA MET A 656 -6.67 -31.69 -13.22
C MET A 656 -6.91 -31.24 -14.66
N THR A 657 -7.07 -32.19 -15.59
CA THR A 657 -7.33 -31.92 -17.01
C THR A 657 -8.64 -31.18 -17.19
N ALA A 658 -9.69 -31.57 -16.46
CA ALA A 658 -10.98 -30.88 -16.46
C ALA A 658 -10.86 -29.44 -15.93
N TYR A 659 -10.23 -29.25 -14.77
CA TYR A 659 -10.03 -27.93 -14.17
C TYR A 659 -9.22 -26.98 -15.08
N ILE A 660 -8.15 -27.47 -15.72
CA ILE A 660 -7.35 -26.66 -16.65
C ILE A 660 -8.12 -26.37 -17.94
N THR A 661 -8.84 -27.35 -18.50
CA THR A 661 -9.63 -27.17 -19.73
C THR A 661 -10.78 -26.18 -19.50
N ALA A 662 -11.52 -26.32 -18.40
CA ALA A 662 -12.51 -25.35 -17.96
C ALA A 662 -11.91 -23.96 -17.74
N SER A 663 -10.72 -23.87 -17.13
CA SER A 663 -10.01 -22.60 -16.91
C SER A 663 -9.57 -21.91 -18.21
N LEU A 664 -9.29 -22.65 -19.29
CA LEU A 664 -8.98 -22.09 -20.61
C LEU A 664 -10.26 -21.62 -21.33
N LEU A 665 -11.35 -22.38 -21.24
CA LEU A 665 -12.67 -22.02 -21.77
C LEU A 665 -13.26 -20.80 -21.04
N GLU A 666 -13.08 -20.72 -19.70
CA GLU A 666 -13.41 -19.54 -18.88
C GLU A 666 -12.64 -18.26 -19.26
N LEU A 667 -11.56 -18.39 -20.03
CA LEU A 667 -10.77 -17.30 -20.60
C LEU A 667 -10.98 -17.16 -22.11
N GLU A 668 -12.14 -17.60 -22.62
CA GLU A 668 -12.58 -17.45 -24.01
C GLU A 668 -11.60 -18.06 -25.03
N THR A 669 -10.77 -19.03 -24.60
CA THR A 669 -9.94 -19.82 -25.52
C THR A 669 -10.88 -20.67 -26.41
N PRO A 670 -10.82 -20.55 -27.75
CA PRO A 670 -11.71 -21.30 -28.63
C PRO A 670 -11.61 -22.82 -28.44
N VAL A 671 -12.71 -23.55 -28.63
CA VAL A 671 -12.76 -25.02 -28.59
C VAL A 671 -11.83 -25.66 -29.63
N THR A 672 -11.51 -24.91 -30.69
CA THR A 672 -10.56 -25.24 -31.77
C THR A 672 -9.08 -24.98 -31.42
N ASP A 673 -8.74 -24.41 -30.26
CA ASP A 673 -7.35 -24.37 -29.77
C ASP A 673 -6.87 -25.83 -29.57
N PRO A 674 -5.78 -26.30 -30.21
CA PRO A 674 -5.31 -27.68 -30.10
C PRO A 674 -4.98 -28.15 -28.68
N VAL A 675 -4.85 -27.24 -27.71
CA VAL A 675 -4.75 -27.56 -26.28
C VAL A 675 -6.12 -27.95 -25.71
N VAL A 676 -7.16 -27.17 -26.03
CA VAL A 676 -8.54 -27.40 -25.57
C VAL A 676 -9.13 -28.63 -26.26
N THR A 677 -8.97 -28.77 -27.58
CA THR A 677 -9.50 -29.93 -28.32
C THR A 677 -8.91 -31.25 -27.80
N LYS A 678 -7.60 -31.31 -27.54
CA LYS A 678 -6.95 -32.49 -26.94
C LYS A 678 -7.39 -32.72 -25.49
N GLY A 679 -7.50 -31.67 -24.68
CA GLY A 679 -8.00 -31.78 -23.30
C GLY A 679 -9.40 -32.39 -23.25
N LEU A 680 -10.33 -31.88 -24.07
CA LEU A 680 -11.69 -32.44 -24.19
C LEU A 680 -11.68 -33.88 -24.70
N SER A 681 -10.79 -34.23 -25.65
CA SER A 681 -10.65 -35.62 -26.14
C SER A 681 -10.22 -36.59 -25.03
N CYS A 682 -9.20 -36.21 -24.23
CA CYS A 682 -8.76 -36.98 -23.06
C CYS A 682 -9.91 -37.20 -22.06
N LEU A 683 -10.70 -36.15 -21.79
CA LEU A 683 -11.81 -36.24 -20.85
C LEU A 683 -12.95 -37.12 -21.38
N LYS A 684 -13.26 -37.07 -22.70
CA LYS A 684 -14.32 -37.88 -23.31
C LYS A 684 -14.08 -39.38 -23.16
N SER A 685 -12.84 -39.85 -23.33
CA SER A 685 -12.48 -41.27 -23.17
C SER A 685 -12.67 -41.84 -21.75
N ILE A 686 -12.98 -41.00 -20.76
CA ILE A 686 -13.08 -41.40 -19.35
C ILE A 686 -14.54 -41.31 -18.83
N ILE A 687 -15.45 -40.65 -19.57
CA ILE A 687 -16.84 -40.33 -19.13
C ILE A 687 -17.62 -41.56 -18.66
N GLU A 688 -17.47 -42.71 -19.31
CA GLU A 688 -18.22 -43.93 -18.97
C GLU A 688 -17.83 -44.46 -17.58
N ASP A 689 -16.53 -44.55 -17.31
CA ASP A 689 -15.95 -45.08 -16.06
C ASP A 689 -16.08 -44.14 -14.85
N VAL A 690 -16.38 -42.84 -15.03
CA VAL A 690 -16.50 -41.91 -13.90
C VAL A 690 -17.66 -42.32 -12.95
N LYS A 691 -17.27 -42.67 -11.72
CA LYS A 691 -18.14 -42.96 -10.57
C LYS A 691 -18.11 -41.88 -9.47
N ASN A 692 -17.14 -40.97 -9.50
CA ASN A 692 -17.00 -39.90 -8.49
C ASN A 692 -17.89 -38.69 -8.84
N THR A 693 -18.86 -38.39 -7.98
CA THR A 693 -19.80 -37.26 -8.13
C THR A 693 -19.08 -35.91 -8.35
N TYR A 694 -17.94 -35.68 -7.72
CA TYR A 694 -17.14 -34.46 -7.93
C TYR A 694 -16.60 -34.39 -9.36
N THR A 695 -15.98 -35.46 -9.84
CA THR A 695 -15.45 -35.55 -11.19
C THR A 695 -16.57 -35.39 -12.21
N THR A 696 -17.74 -36.02 -11.98
CA THR A 696 -18.93 -35.83 -12.83
C THR A 696 -19.39 -34.36 -12.86
N ALA A 697 -19.45 -33.67 -11.71
CA ALA A 697 -19.86 -32.25 -11.66
C ALA A 697 -18.88 -31.33 -12.40
N LEU A 698 -17.58 -31.49 -12.17
CA LEU A 698 -16.53 -30.72 -12.84
C LEU A 698 -16.48 -30.99 -14.35
N LEU A 699 -16.68 -32.25 -14.79
CA LEU A 699 -16.84 -32.59 -16.20
C LEU A 699 -18.10 -31.95 -16.80
N THR A 700 -19.24 -32.00 -16.09
CA THR A 700 -20.51 -31.39 -16.55
C THR A 700 -20.34 -29.89 -16.79
N TYR A 701 -19.62 -29.20 -15.90
CA TYR A 701 -19.26 -27.79 -16.10
C TYR A 701 -18.31 -27.59 -17.29
N THR A 702 -17.26 -28.41 -17.40
CA THR A 702 -16.27 -28.33 -18.49
C THR A 702 -16.93 -28.50 -19.87
N PHE A 703 -17.83 -29.48 -20.03
CA PHE A 703 -18.54 -29.71 -21.29
C PHE A 703 -19.67 -28.71 -21.53
N SER A 704 -20.27 -28.13 -20.48
CA SER A 704 -21.18 -26.98 -20.62
C SER A 704 -20.44 -25.77 -21.18
N LEU A 705 -19.24 -25.45 -20.69
CA LEU A 705 -18.39 -24.38 -21.23
C LEU A 705 -17.97 -24.65 -22.69
N ALA A 706 -17.72 -25.92 -23.04
CA ALA A 706 -17.38 -26.32 -24.40
C ALA A 706 -18.59 -26.35 -25.38
N ARG A 707 -19.81 -26.11 -24.88
CA ARG A 707 -21.10 -26.24 -25.60
C ARG A 707 -21.35 -27.64 -26.19
N ASP A 708 -20.83 -28.68 -25.54
CA ASP A 708 -21.06 -30.06 -25.94
C ASP A 708 -22.38 -30.57 -25.33
N THR A 709 -23.48 -30.40 -26.06
CA THR A 709 -24.84 -30.67 -25.56
C THR A 709 -25.04 -32.11 -25.11
N ASP A 710 -24.49 -33.06 -25.87
CA ASP A 710 -24.84 -34.46 -25.76
C ASP A 710 -24.14 -35.10 -24.56
N THR A 711 -22.83 -34.86 -24.42
CA THR A 711 -22.09 -35.34 -23.25
C THR A 711 -22.48 -34.55 -21.99
N ARG A 712 -22.89 -33.26 -22.12
CA ARG A 712 -23.49 -32.48 -21.02
C ARG A 712 -24.77 -33.12 -20.49
N GLN A 713 -25.70 -33.54 -21.36
CA GLN A 713 -26.93 -34.20 -20.95
C GLN A 713 -26.67 -35.57 -20.29
N GLN A 714 -25.74 -36.37 -20.86
CA GLN A 714 -25.32 -37.66 -20.29
C GLN A 714 -24.77 -37.51 -18.86
N LEU A 715 -23.92 -36.50 -18.63
CA LEU A 715 -23.32 -36.23 -17.33
C LEU A 715 -24.34 -35.63 -16.33
N PHE A 716 -25.25 -34.75 -16.78
CA PHE A 716 -26.34 -34.26 -15.94
C PHE A 716 -27.24 -35.39 -15.43
N LYS A 717 -27.56 -36.38 -16.28
CA LYS A 717 -28.32 -37.55 -15.85
C LYS A 717 -27.58 -38.35 -14.77
N LYS A 718 -26.28 -38.63 -14.96
CA LYS A 718 -25.42 -39.27 -13.94
C LYS A 718 -25.40 -38.50 -12.60
N LEU A 719 -25.59 -37.18 -12.61
CA LEU A 719 -25.69 -36.38 -11.38
C LEU A 719 -27.08 -36.46 -10.75
N GLU A 720 -28.16 -36.42 -11.54
CA GLU A 720 -29.53 -36.54 -11.02
C GLU A 720 -29.76 -37.90 -10.36
N ASP A 721 -29.25 -38.98 -10.96
CA ASP A 721 -29.28 -40.35 -10.43
C ASP A 721 -28.46 -40.50 -9.13
N ALA A 722 -27.60 -39.53 -8.79
CA ALA A 722 -26.73 -39.50 -7.62
C ALA A 722 -27.10 -38.44 -6.57
N ALA A 723 -28.19 -37.69 -6.76
CA ALA A 723 -28.62 -36.63 -5.84
C ALA A 723 -29.42 -37.20 -4.65
N ILE A 724 -29.17 -36.73 -3.44
CA ILE A 724 -29.93 -37.16 -2.26
C ILE A 724 -31.33 -36.52 -2.27
N SER A 725 -32.35 -37.36 -2.08
CA SER A 725 -33.77 -37.04 -2.25
C SER A 725 -34.39 -36.30 -1.05
N ASP A 726 -33.77 -35.20 -0.62
CA ASP A 726 -34.46 -34.13 0.09
C ASP A 726 -33.97 -32.79 -0.49
N GLY A 727 -34.84 -32.11 -1.25
CA GLY A 727 -34.50 -30.89 -2.00
C GLY A 727 -33.56 -31.03 -3.22
N LYS A 728 -33.05 -32.24 -3.54
CA LYS A 728 -31.96 -32.53 -4.52
C LYS A 728 -30.63 -31.86 -4.12
N ILE A 729 -30.00 -32.39 -3.06
CA ILE A 729 -28.65 -32.01 -2.63
C ILE A 729 -27.61 -32.92 -3.30
N PHE A 730 -26.54 -32.34 -3.87
CA PHE A 730 -25.46 -33.06 -4.54
C PHE A 730 -24.27 -33.34 -3.59
N SER A 731 -24.53 -34.05 -2.49
CA SER A 731 -23.47 -34.53 -1.58
C SER A 731 -22.97 -35.91 -2.01
N GLY A 732 -21.66 -36.04 -2.22
CA GLY A 732 -21.02 -37.35 -2.35
C GLY A 732 -21.14 -38.13 -1.04
N SER A 733 -21.46 -39.43 -1.13
CA SER A 733 -21.62 -40.27 0.05
C SER A 733 -20.32 -40.37 0.85
N ALA A 734 -20.37 -39.88 2.10
CA ALA A 734 -19.29 -39.87 3.10
C ALA A 734 -18.15 -38.83 2.93
N ASP A 735 -18.39 -37.68 2.26
CA ASP A 735 -17.42 -36.58 2.23
C ASP A 735 -17.94 -35.27 2.87
N SER A 736 -17.01 -34.38 3.24
CA SER A 736 -17.28 -33.22 4.11
C SER A 736 -18.01 -32.04 3.43
N ASP A 737 -18.75 -31.26 4.23
CA ASP A 737 -19.64 -30.15 3.80
C ASP A 737 -19.04 -29.22 2.73
N SER A 738 -17.76 -28.85 2.89
CA SER A 738 -17.02 -28.00 1.94
C SER A 738 -16.99 -28.57 0.51
N LEU A 739 -16.85 -29.90 0.38
CA LEU A 739 -16.88 -30.55 -0.94
C LEU A 739 -18.31 -30.56 -1.51
N ALA A 740 -19.34 -30.76 -0.69
CA ALA A 740 -20.73 -30.67 -1.14
C ALA A 740 -21.08 -29.26 -1.64
N VAL A 741 -20.52 -28.20 -1.03
CA VAL A 741 -20.60 -26.82 -1.54
C VAL A 741 -19.90 -26.68 -2.89
N GLU A 742 -18.68 -27.21 -3.06
CA GLU A 742 -17.96 -27.12 -4.34
C GLU A 742 -18.68 -27.90 -5.46
N ILE A 743 -19.13 -29.13 -5.21
CA ILE A 743 -19.93 -29.94 -6.15
C ILE A 743 -21.19 -29.18 -6.57
N SER A 744 -22.00 -28.77 -5.60
CA SER A 744 -23.27 -28.07 -5.86
C SER A 744 -23.05 -26.77 -6.65
N SER A 745 -21.93 -26.08 -6.41
CA SER A 745 -21.57 -24.85 -7.13
C SER A 745 -21.16 -25.12 -8.59
N TYR A 746 -20.44 -26.21 -8.89
CA TYR A 746 -20.18 -26.61 -10.28
C TYR A 746 -21.44 -27.06 -11.01
N VAL A 747 -22.36 -27.77 -10.35
CA VAL A 747 -23.66 -28.15 -10.94
C VAL A 747 -24.51 -26.92 -11.25
N LEU A 748 -24.55 -25.94 -10.33
CA LEU A 748 -25.21 -24.65 -10.53
C LEU A 748 -24.60 -23.85 -11.70
N LEU A 749 -23.27 -23.77 -11.78
CA LEU A 749 -22.57 -23.14 -12.91
C LEU A 749 -22.88 -23.85 -14.24
N ALA A 750 -22.83 -25.19 -14.26
CA ALA A 750 -23.12 -26.00 -15.44
C ALA A 750 -24.56 -25.81 -15.92
N ALA A 751 -25.54 -25.66 -15.02
CA ALA A 751 -26.93 -25.39 -15.36
C ALA A 751 -27.09 -24.00 -16.00
N LEU A 752 -26.55 -22.97 -15.34
CA LEU A 752 -26.66 -21.55 -15.74
C LEU A 752 -25.87 -21.17 -17.01
N THR A 753 -25.01 -22.08 -17.49
CA THR A 753 -24.19 -21.93 -18.71
C THR A 753 -24.92 -22.42 -19.98
N ALA A 754 -26.21 -22.81 -19.89
CA ALA A 754 -27.04 -23.06 -21.07
C ALA A 754 -27.21 -21.80 -21.94
N ASP A 755 -27.27 -21.96 -23.28
CA ASP A 755 -27.56 -20.87 -24.22
C ASP A 755 -28.95 -20.24 -23.99
N SER A 756 -29.91 -21.04 -23.50
CA SER A 756 -31.25 -20.61 -23.06
C SER A 756 -31.60 -21.24 -21.72
N LEU A 757 -32.21 -20.47 -20.81
CA LEU A 757 -32.67 -20.96 -19.49
C LEU A 757 -34.21 -20.90 -19.43
N THR A 758 -34.83 -21.99 -19.01
CA THR A 758 -36.28 -22.05 -18.75
C THR A 758 -36.60 -21.74 -17.28
N THR A 759 -37.87 -21.50 -16.99
CA THR A 759 -38.39 -21.38 -15.61
C THR A 759 -38.11 -22.64 -14.77
N ALA A 760 -38.01 -23.82 -15.40
CA ALA A 760 -37.66 -25.06 -14.72
C ALA A 760 -36.17 -25.10 -14.33
N ASP A 761 -35.28 -24.63 -15.21
CA ASP A 761 -33.84 -24.52 -14.94
C ASP A 761 -33.56 -23.50 -13.83
N LEU A 762 -34.23 -22.34 -13.86
CA LEU A 762 -34.14 -21.35 -12.79
C LEU A 762 -34.74 -21.86 -11.47
N GLY A 763 -35.81 -22.67 -11.52
CA GLY A 763 -36.38 -23.34 -10.35
C GLY A 763 -35.45 -24.42 -9.75
N PHE A 764 -34.67 -25.11 -10.59
CA PHE A 764 -33.62 -26.02 -10.16
C PHE A 764 -32.42 -25.29 -9.56
N ALA A 765 -31.93 -24.25 -10.24
CA ALA A 765 -30.86 -23.38 -9.74
C ALA A 765 -31.22 -22.75 -8.38
N ASN A 766 -32.46 -22.27 -8.22
CA ASN A 766 -32.91 -21.67 -6.96
C ASN A 766 -32.86 -22.66 -5.78
N ARG A 767 -33.19 -23.95 -5.98
CA ARG A 767 -33.07 -24.96 -4.91
C ARG A 767 -31.63 -25.12 -4.43
N ILE A 768 -30.67 -25.17 -5.36
CA ILE A 768 -29.24 -25.22 -5.02
C ILE A 768 -28.82 -23.95 -4.29
N VAL A 769 -29.25 -22.77 -4.75
CA VAL A 769 -28.90 -21.48 -4.12
C VAL A 769 -29.48 -21.34 -2.71
N SER A 770 -30.74 -21.75 -2.48
CA SER A 770 -31.34 -21.76 -1.14
C SER A 770 -30.60 -22.68 -0.16
N TRP A 771 -29.95 -23.75 -0.64
CA TRP A 771 -29.05 -24.57 0.17
C TRP A 771 -27.67 -23.93 0.35
N LEU A 772 -27.07 -23.36 -0.70
CA LEU A 772 -25.78 -22.66 -0.62
C LEU A 772 -25.81 -21.48 0.37
N VAL A 773 -26.88 -20.69 0.40
CA VAL A 773 -27.04 -19.58 1.37
C VAL A 773 -27.03 -20.11 2.82
N LYS A 774 -27.60 -21.29 3.08
CA LYS A 774 -27.55 -21.96 4.39
C LYS A 774 -26.12 -22.35 4.82
N GLN A 775 -25.18 -22.47 3.88
CA GLN A 775 -23.76 -22.79 4.14
C GLN A 775 -22.85 -21.54 4.24
N GLN A 776 -23.40 -20.32 4.10
CA GLN A 776 -22.61 -19.09 4.24
C GLN A 776 -22.25 -18.80 5.70
N ASN A 777 -20.99 -18.41 5.92
CA ASN A 777 -20.50 -17.89 7.18
C ASN A 777 -20.99 -16.44 7.42
N ALA A 778 -20.78 -15.91 8.64
CA ALA A 778 -21.21 -14.57 9.06
C ALA A 778 -20.62 -13.41 8.22
N TYR A 779 -19.59 -13.65 7.40
CA TYR A 779 -18.94 -12.66 6.54
C TYR A 779 -19.33 -12.82 5.05
N GLY A 780 -20.22 -13.77 4.72
CA GLY A 780 -20.66 -14.06 3.35
C GLY A 780 -19.74 -14.99 2.55
N GLY A 781 -18.64 -15.49 3.15
CA GLY A 781 -17.84 -16.59 2.60
C GLY A 781 -18.38 -17.96 3.00
N PHE A 782 -17.62 -19.02 2.74
CA PHE A 782 -17.96 -20.41 3.08
C PHE A 782 -16.93 -21.02 4.05
N SER A 783 -16.77 -22.35 4.06
CA SER A 783 -15.97 -23.06 5.07
C SER A 783 -14.47 -23.15 4.77
N SER A 784 -14.08 -23.00 3.50
CA SER A 784 -12.69 -23.04 3.04
C SER A 784 -12.42 -21.91 2.02
N THR A 785 -11.34 -22.00 1.26
CA THR A 785 -11.09 -21.13 0.11
C THR A 785 -11.84 -21.57 -1.15
N GLN A 786 -11.77 -22.85 -1.52
CA GLN A 786 -12.19 -23.31 -2.85
C GLN A 786 -13.71 -23.31 -2.99
N ASP A 787 -14.41 -23.81 -1.98
CA ASP A 787 -15.87 -23.67 -1.86
C ASP A 787 -16.30 -22.20 -1.89
N THR A 788 -15.62 -21.30 -1.15
CA THR A 788 -15.90 -19.85 -1.21
C THR A 788 -15.72 -19.27 -2.62
N VAL A 789 -14.64 -19.64 -3.32
CA VAL A 789 -14.34 -19.13 -4.67
C VAL A 789 -15.36 -19.63 -5.70
N VAL A 790 -15.64 -20.94 -5.73
CA VAL A 790 -16.56 -21.53 -6.72
C VAL A 790 -18.02 -21.20 -6.38
N ALA A 791 -18.41 -21.13 -5.11
CA ALA A 791 -19.76 -20.74 -4.71
C ALA A 791 -20.03 -19.26 -4.97
N LEU A 792 -19.10 -18.34 -4.68
CA LEU A 792 -19.29 -16.93 -5.03
C LEU A 792 -19.28 -16.72 -6.55
N GLN A 793 -18.53 -17.50 -7.33
CA GLN A 793 -18.66 -17.53 -8.79
C GLN A 793 -20.08 -18.01 -9.22
N ALA A 794 -20.57 -19.12 -8.66
CA ALA A 794 -21.89 -19.67 -8.98
C ALA A 794 -23.05 -18.73 -8.58
N LEU A 795 -22.97 -18.12 -7.39
CA LEU A 795 -23.93 -17.13 -6.90
C LEU A 795 -23.87 -15.83 -7.72
N SER A 796 -22.69 -15.37 -8.15
CA SER A 796 -22.56 -14.19 -9.03
C SER A 796 -23.22 -14.40 -10.40
N LEU A 797 -23.06 -15.59 -10.99
CA LEU A 797 -23.74 -15.96 -12.23
C LEU A 797 -25.26 -16.09 -12.00
N TYR A 798 -25.70 -16.76 -10.93
CA TYR A 798 -27.12 -16.89 -10.60
C TYR A 798 -27.79 -15.54 -10.41
N ALA A 799 -27.22 -14.67 -9.55
CA ALA A 799 -27.74 -13.34 -9.28
C ALA A 799 -27.83 -12.51 -10.57
N THR A 800 -26.84 -12.60 -11.47
CA THR A 800 -26.91 -11.97 -12.81
C THR A 800 -28.10 -12.48 -13.65
N LYS A 801 -28.48 -13.75 -13.52
CA LYS A 801 -29.57 -14.37 -14.31
C LYS A 801 -30.97 -14.18 -13.70
N VAL A 802 -31.08 -13.87 -12.40
CA VAL A 802 -32.37 -13.65 -11.70
C VAL A 802 -32.58 -12.21 -11.21
N PHE A 803 -31.70 -11.28 -11.59
CA PHE A 803 -31.81 -9.88 -11.20
C PHE A 803 -33.09 -9.23 -11.77
N SER A 804 -33.82 -8.54 -10.89
CA SER A 804 -34.90 -7.61 -11.22
C SER A 804 -34.54 -6.23 -10.67
N SER A 805 -34.78 -5.16 -11.43
CA SER A 805 -34.75 -3.78 -10.93
C SER A 805 -35.93 -3.45 -10.01
N ASP A 806 -36.99 -4.24 -10.12
CA ASP A 806 -38.31 -3.92 -9.59
C ASP A 806 -38.65 -4.87 -8.44
N GLY A 807 -39.23 -4.30 -7.38
CA GLY A 807 -39.77 -5.02 -6.23
C GLY A 807 -39.36 -4.41 -4.89
N SER A 808 -40.14 -4.74 -3.86
CA SER A 808 -39.86 -4.40 -2.47
C SER A 808 -40.38 -5.50 -1.54
N SER A 809 -39.74 -5.67 -0.38
CA SER A 809 -40.14 -6.60 0.65
C SER A 809 -39.80 -6.08 2.05
N THR A 810 -40.72 -6.28 2.99
CA THR A 810 -40.52 -5.99 4.42
C THR A 810 -40.24 -7.32 5.14
N VAL A 811 -39.27 -7.29 6.06
CA VAL A 811 -38.93 -8.41 6.95
C VAL A 811 -39.24 -8.02 8.39
N THR A 812 -40.01 -8.84 9.08
CA THR A 812 -40.29 -8.73 10.52
C THR A 812 -39.58 -9.86 11.25
N VAL A 813 -38.80 -9.53 12.29
CA VAL A 813 -38.12 -10.48 13.16
C VAL A 813 -38.60 -10.25 14.58
N GLN A 814 -39.29 -11.22 15.16
CA GLN A 814 -40.01 -11.05 16.43
C GLN A 814 -39.80 -12.22 17.40
N SER A 815 -39.74 -11.89 18.69
CA SER A 815 -39.81 -12.82 19.82
C SER A 815 -40.92 -12.38 20.78
N ALA A 816 -41.09 -13.06 21.91
CA ALA A 816 -42.06 -12.67 22.94
C ALA A 816 -41.74 -11.32 23.64
N ALA A 817 -40.54 -10.74 23.42
CA ALA A 817 -40.07 -9.55 24.13
C ALA A 817 -39.27 -8.56 23.26
N ASP A 818 -39.11 -8.83 21.96
CA ASP A 818 -38.32 -8.00 21.03
C ASP A 818 -38.93 -8.07 19.62
N THR A 819 -38.87 -6.99 18.83
CA THR A 819 -39.47 -6.94 17.47
C THR A 819 -38.77 -5.92 16.59
N HIS A 820 -38.30 -6.38 15.43
CA HIS A 820 -37.52 -5.60 14.46
C HIS A 820 -38.15 -5.68 13.07
N HIS A 821 -38.45 -4.52 12.48
CA HIS A 821 -38.80 -4.42 11.06
C HIS A 821 -37.60 -3.95 10.23
N PHE A 822 -37.51 -4.43 8.98
CA PHE A 822 -36.51 -4.05 7.98
C PHE A 822 -37.22 -3.92 6.63
N ASP A 823 -37.00 -2.83 5.91
CA ASP A 823 -37.56 -2.62 4.58
C ASP A 823 -36.46 -2.74 3.52
N VAL A 824 -36.73 -3.54 2.49
CA VAL A 824 -35.82 -3.76 1.36
C VAL A 824 -36.50 -3.27 0.09
N ASN A 825 -35.87 -2.33 -0.59
CA ASN A 825 -36.29 -1.74 -1.87
C ASN A 825 -35.06 -1.66 -2.81
N GLN A 826 -35.24 -1.08 -3.99
CA GLN A 826 -34.17 -0.99 -4.98
C GLN A 826 -33.00 -0.07 -4.56
N ASP A 827 -33.27 1.01 -3.79
CA ASP A 827 -32.24 1.97 -3.34
C ASP A 827 -31.35 1.39 -2.24
N ASN A 828 -31.91 0.57 -1.34
CA ASN A 828 -31.21 -0.01 -0.20
C ASN A 828 -30.89 -1.51 -0.36
N LYS A 829 -31.07 -2.07 -1.56
CA LYS A 829 -30.89 -3.51 -1.88
C LYS A 829 -29.52 -4.07 -1.49
N LEU A 830 -28.47 -3.28 -1.74
CA LEU A 830 -27.07 -3.61 -1.39
C LEU A 830 -26.66 -3.13 0.02
N LEU A 831 -27.55 -2.48 0.77
CA LEU A 831 -27.26 -1.97 2.09
C LEU A 831 -27.33 -3.11 3.12
N TYR A 832 -26.24 -3.30 3.87
CA TYR A 832 -26.23 -4.21 5.02
C TYR A 832 -27.00 -3.58 6.18
N GLN A 833 -28.20 -4.08 6.44
CA GLN A 833 -29.00 -3.69 7.60
C GLN A 833 -28.80 -4.71 8.71
N GLU A 834 -28.48 -4.28 9.93
CA GLU A 834 -28.28 -5.16 11.10
C GLU A 834 -28.85 -4.52 12.37
N LYS A 835 -29.44 -5.35 13.23
CA LYS A 835 -29.89 -4.98 14.58
C LYS A 835 -29.47 -6.06 15.59
N GLN A 836 -29.10 -5.64 16.79
CA GLN A 836 -28.81 -6.55 17.90
C GLN A 836 -30.13 -7.07 18.50
N LEU A 837 -30.19 -8.37 18.77
CA LEU A 837 -31.35 -9.05 19.35
C LEU A 837 -31.26 -9.03 20.88
N GLN A 838 -32.32 -8.62 21.56
CA GLN A 838 -32.37 -8.55 23.03
C GLN A 838 -32.99 -9.81 23.65
N ASN A 839 -32.63 -10.12 24.90
CA ASN A 839 -33.20 -11.25 25.67
C ASN A 839 -32.91 -12.65 25.07
N VAL A 840 -31.69 -12.89 24.58
CA VAL A 840 -31.19 -14.25 24.25
C VAL A 840 -30.75 -14.96 25.55
N PRO A 841 -31.11 -16.24 25.79
CA PRO A 841 -31.72 -17.22 24.86
C PRO A 841 -33.23 -17.04 24.65
N ALA A 842 -33.65 -17.08 23.38
CA ALA A 842 -35.06 -16.96 22.98
C ALA A 842 -35.31 -17.59 21.60
N LYS A 843 -36.60 -17.88 21.33
CA LYS A 843 -37.10 -18.25 20.00
C LYS A 843 -37.50 -17.00 19.22
N TYR A 844 -37.10 -16.92 17.96
CA TYR A 844 -37.45 -15.85 17.03
C TYR A 844 -38.20 -16.41 15.82
N SER A 845 -39.23 -15.69 15.39
CA SER A 845 -39.91 -15.89 14.12
C SER A 845 -39.45 -14.81 13.14
N ILE A 846 -39.13 -15.23 11.91
CA ILE A 846 -38.72 -14.37 10.80
C ILE A 846 -39.83 -14.46 9.74
N GLU A 847 -40.47 -13.35 9.42
CA GLU A 847 -41.52 -13.25 8.41
C GLU A 847 -41.10 -12.27 7.30
N ALA A 848 -41.20 -12.67 6.03
CA ALA A 848 -40.93 -11.84 4.87
C ALA A 848 -42.16 -11.72 3.96
N LYS A 849 -42.51 -10.48 3.60
CA LYS A 849 -43.69 -10.13 2.78
C LYS A 849 -43.28 -9.18 1.67
N GLY A 850 -43.76 -9.41 0.44
CA GLY A 850 -43.51 -8.53 -0.70
C GLY A 850 -43.11 -9.29 -1.96
N SER A 851 -42.49 -8.58 -2.92
CA SER A 851 -42.13 -9.11 -4.25
C SER A 851 -40.64 -9.42 -4.40
N ALA A 852 -39.76 -8.72 -3.68
CA ALA A 852 -38.31 -8.88 -3.77
C ALA A 852 -37.79 -10.07 -2.92
N CYS A 853 -36.71 -10.72 -3.37
CA CYS A 853 -35.97 -11.67 -2.55
C CYS A 853 -35.13 -10.94 -1.47
N VAL A 854 -35.01 -11.55 -0.29
CA VAL A 854 -34.22 -11.04 0.84
C VAL A 854 -33.37 -12.15 1.45
N SER A 855 -32.10 -11.84 1.75
CA SER A 855 -31.20 -12.70 2.53
C SER A 855 -31.23 -12.27 4.00
N VAL A 856 -31.77 -13.13 4.85
CA VAL A 856 -31.81 -12.93 6.30
C VAL A 856 -30.77 -13.83 6.95
N GLN A 857 -30.01 -13.30 7.90
CA GLN A 857 -29.04 -14.09 8.67
C GLN A 857 -29.11 -13.70 10.14
N VAL A 858 -29.19 -14.71 11.00
CA VAL A 858 -29.09 -14.55 12.46
C VAL A 858 -27.74 -15.12 12.89
N CYS A 859 -26.90 -14.28 13.49
CA CYS A 859 -25.59 -14.67 14.00
C CYS A 859 -25.58 -14.54 15.53
N SER A 860 -25.10 -15.58 16.21
CA SER A 860 -24.82 -15.55 17.65
C SER A 860 -23.34 -15.81 17.88
N ALA A 861 -22.67 -14.92 18.60
CA ALA A 861 -21.26 -15.06 18.96
C ALA A 861 -21.10 -14.98 20.48
N PHE A 862 -20.36 -15.92 21.06
CA PHE A 862 -20.18 -16.05 22.50
C PHE A 862 -18.80 -16.62 22.83
N SER A 863 -18.23 -16.25 23.98
CA SER A 863 -17.00 -16.87 24.48
C SER A 863 -17.31 -17.97 25.49
N PHE A 864 -16.51 -19.04 25.48
CA PHE A 864 -16.56 -20.12 26.47
C PHE A 864 -15.14 -20.55 26.87
N ILE A 865 -15.01 -21.28 27.98
CA ILE A 865 -13.73 -21.86 28.43
C ILE A 865 -13.65 -23.31 27.95
N ASP A 866 -12.71 -23.61 27.05
CA ASP A 866 -12.52 -24.94 26.47
C ASP A 866 -11.67 -25.83 27.40
N SER A 867 -12.32 -26.79 28.07
CA SER A 867 -11.70 -27.76 28.98
C SER A 867 -10.86 -28.84 28.29
N HIS A 868 -10.99 -29.01 26.97
CA HIS A 868 -10.24 -29.97 26.17
C HIS A 868 -9.08 -29.30 25.41
N SER A 869 -9.03 -27.97 25.36
CA SER A 869 -7.83 -27.24 24.97
C SER A 869 -6.70 -27.50 25.97
N ILE A 870 -5.55 -28.01 25.49
CA ILE A 870 -4.44 -28.39 26.35
C ILE A 870 -3.83 -27.15 27.01
N SER A 871 -4.05 -26.99 28.32
CA SER A 871 -3.54 -25.90 29.16
C SER A 871 -2.05 -26.03 29.51
N LEU A 872 -1.22 -26.32 28.51
CA LEU A 872 0.23 -26.18 28.62
C LEU A 872 0.62 -24.69 28.57
N PHE A 873 1.53 -24.30 29.46
CA PHE A 873 2.01 -22.92 29.63
C PHE A 873 2.58 -22.34 28.31
N PRO A 874 2.34 -21.06 28.00
CA PRO A 874 1.38 -20.79 26.91
C PRO A 874 1.87 -19.89 25.76
N PHE A 875 1.15 -19.92 24.64
CA PHE A 875 1.34 -19.05 23.46
C PHE A 875 0.02 -18.59 22.82
N LEU A 876 -0.66 -17.66 23.46
CA LEU A 876 -1.13 -16.45 22.76
C LEU A 876 -0.26 -15.28 23.27
N ALA A 877 -0.11 -14.21 22.49
CA ALA A 877 0.74 -13.10 22.91
C ALA A 877 0.09 -12.36 24.09
N PHE A 878 0.61 -12.57 25.30
CA PHE A 878 0.16 -11.87 26.50
C PHE A 878 0.14 -10.35 26.32
N CYS A 879 -0.83 -9.70 26.96
CA CYS A 879 -0.91 -8.24 27.05
C CYS A 879 0.47 -7.66 27.43
N GLY A 880 1.06 -6.86 26.53
CA GLY A 880 2.36 -6.22 26.74
C GLY A 880 3.62 -6.98 26.31
N TYR A 881 3.54 -8.12 25.61
CA TYR A 881 4.72 -8.85 25.11
C TYR A 881 4.99 -8.65 23.61
N VAL A 882 6.28 -8.64 23.20
CA VAL A 882 6.73 -8.50 21.80
C VAL A 882 7.77 -9.58 21.44
N ALA A 883 7.73 -10.06 20.20
CA ALA A 883 8.68 -11.04 19.65
C ALA A 883 10.03 -10.37 19.28
N VAL A 884 11.12 -10.82 19.90
CA VAL A 884 12.41 -10.08 19.88
C VAL A 884 13.20 -10.23 18.57
N ARG A 885 12.82 -11.14 17.67
CA ARG A 885 13.56 -11.44 16.42
C ARG A 885 12.78 -11.16 15.12
N TRP A 886 11.52 -10.75 15.22
CA TRP A 886 10.69 -10.33 14.09
C TRP A 886 9.77 -9.20 14.57
N ILE A 887 10.06 -7.95 14.18
CA ILE A 887 9.19 -6.81 14.49
C ILE A 887 7.97 -6.88 13.55
N VAL A 888 6.88 -7.43 14.08
CA VAL A 888 5.57 -7.51 13.45
C VAL A 888 4.56 -6.99 14.48
N ASN A 889 3.76 -5.99 14.10
CA ASN A 889 2.72 -5.45 14.95
C ASN A 889 1.63 -6.49 15.24
N VAL A 890 0.91 -6.33 16.36
CA VAL A 890 0.05 -7.37 16.95
C VAL A 890 -1.09 -7.78 16.02
N PHE A 891 -0.86 -8.85 15.27
CA PHE A 891 -1.87 -9.72 14.69
C PHE A 891 -1.52 -11.18 15.02
N LEU A 892 -2.55 -12.03 15.00
CA LEU A 892 -2.52 -13.45 15.39
C LEU A 892 -1.24 -14.17 14.92
N PHE A 893 -0.37 -14.56 15.86
CA PHE A 893 0.95 -15.12 15.56
C PHE A 893 0.86 -16.59 15.11
N VAL A 894 0.29 -16.82 13.92
CA VAL A 894 0.25 -18.15 13.31
C VAL A 894 1.64 -18.51 12.80
N LEU A 895 2.26 -19.46 13.51
CA LEU A 895 3.53 -20.06 13.14
C LEU A 895 3.26 -21.04 11.99
N THR A 896 3.10 -20.53 10.76
CA THR A 896 2.99 -21.33 9.54
C THR A 896 4.25 -22.17 9.37
N LEU A 897 4.12 -23.48 9.59
CA LEU A 897 5.23 -24.41 9.50
C LEU A 897 5.70 -24.53 8.05
N SER A 898 6.90 -24.03 7.75
CA SER A 898 7.49 -24.01 6.39
C SER A 898 8.01 -25.38 5.94
N GLY A 899 7.20 -26.43 6.13
CA GLY A 899 7.63 -27.83 6.10
C GLY A 899 6.53 -28.86 5.84
N GLY A 900 5.49 -28.48 5.09
CA GLY A 900 4.42 -29.38 4.66
C GLY A 900 3.47 -29.84 5.78
N SER A 901 2.72 -30.91 5.51
CA SER A 901 1.80 -31.53 6.47
C SER A 901 2.54 -32.14 7.66
N ILE A 902 2.07 -31.88 8.89
CA ILE A 902 2.61 -32.50 10.11
C ILE A 902 2.50 -34.04 9.98
N PRO A 903 3.62 -34.80 9.98
CA PRO A 903 3.56 -36.26 9.86
C PRO A 903 3.01 -36.88 11.14
N LYS A 904 2.12 -37.86 11.02
CA LYS A 904 1.65 -38.65 12.17
C LYS A 904 2.85 -39.28 12.90
N HIS A 905 2.81 -39.23 14.23
CA HIS A 905 3.81 -39.79 15.15
C HIS A 905 5.21 -39.13 15.11
N ILE A 906 5.40 -37.98 14.44
CA ILE A 906 6.65 -37.20 14.52
C ILE A 906 6.45 -35.95 15.41
N SER A 907 7.18 -35.88 16.51
CA SER A 907 7.19 -34.71 17.41
C SER A 907 7.94 -33.54 16.78
N MET A 908 7.26 -32.40 16.60
CA MET A 908 7.88 -31.14 16.19
C MET A 908 8.00 -30.19 17.38
N ASN A 909 9.21 -29.71 17.66
CA ASN A 909 9.49 -28.85 18.82
C ASN A 909 9.91 -27.45 18.37
N TYR A 910 9.12 -26.43 18.72
CA TYR A 910 9.37 -25.03 18.40
C TYR A 910 9.58 -24.20 19.67
N LYS A 911 10.54 -23.26 19.65
CA LYS A 911 10.94 -22.47 20.82
C LYS A 911 10.93 -20.97 20.53
N MET A 912 9.80 -20.32 20.79
CA MET A 912 9.64 -18.87 20.66
C MET A 912 10.22 -18.13 21.87
N LYS A 913 10.87 -16.97 21.64
CA LYS A 913 11.32 -16.03 22.68
C LYS A 913 10.51 -14.74 22.60
N MET A 914 9.69 -14.48 23.62
CA MET A 914 8.95 -13.23 23.81
C MET A 914 9.62 -12.41 24.92
N LYS A 915 9.55 -11.07 24.85
CA LYS A 915 9.96 -10.16 25.93
C LYS A 915 8.76 -9.35 26.40
N GLN A 916 8.60 -9.21 27.73
CA GLN A 916 7.64 -8.27 28.29
C GLN A 916 8.14 -6.83 28.06
N VAL A 917 7.33 -6.02 27.41
CA VAL A 917 7.56 -4.60 27.13
C VAL A 917 6.71 -3.72 28.06
N LEU A 918 5.49 -4.17 28.39
CA LEU A 918 4.60 -3.51 29.35
C LEU A 918 4.28 -4.44 30.53
N PRO A 919 4.34 -3.95 31.79
CA PRO A 919 3.99 -4.75 32.96
C PRO A 919 2.46 -4.89 33.08
N VAL A 920 2.01 -6.14 33.18
CA VAL A 920 0.60 -6.51 33.36
C VAL A 920 0.52 -7.58 34.46
N LYS A 921 -0.47 -7.44 35.35
CA LYS A 921 -0.75 -8.33 36.48
C LYS A 921 -2.10 -9.04 36.25
N ASN A 922 -2.34 -10.13 36.97
CA ASN A 922 -3.54 -10.98 36.84
C ASN A 922 -3.77 -11.53 35.41
N LEU A 923 -2.68 -11.76 34.66
CA LEU A 923 -2.70 -12.27 33.28
C LEU A 923 -3.54 -13.55 33.18
N LYS A 924 -4.42 -13.62 32.18
CA LYS A 924 -5.26 -14.80 31.93
C LYS A 924 -4.51 -15.86 31.10
N PRO A 925 -4.90 -17.15 31.15
CA PRO A 925 -4.29 -18.18 30.32
C PRO A 925 -4.43 -17.88 28.83
N ALA A 926 -3.31 -17.93 28.11
CA ALA A 926 -3.23 -17.57 26.69
C ALA A 926 -3.30 -18.83 25.81
N VAL A 927 -4.39 -19.02 25.05
CA VAL A 927 -4.69 -20.29 24.38
C VAL A 927 -3.79 -20.54 23.16
N ILE A 928 -3.04 -21.64 23.17
CA ILE A 928 -2.41 -22.21 21.96
C ILE A 928 -3.47 -22.99 21.19
N LYS A 929 -3.63 -22.74 19.89
CA LYS A 929 -4.47 -23.56 19.02
C LYS A 929 -3.63 -24.21 17.93
N VAL A 930 -3.49 -25.54 18.02
CA VAL A 930 -3.09 -26.39 16.90
C VAL A 930 -4.36 -26.95 16.29
N TYR A 931 -4.63 -26.57 15.05
CA TYR A 931 -5.78 -26.98 14.27
C TYR A 931 -5.32 -27.25 12.84
N ASP A 932 -6.00 -28.14 12.14
CA ASP A 932 -5.95 -28.09 10.67
C ASP A 932 -6.53 -26.73 10.27
N TYR A 933 -5.70 -25.87 9.68
CA TYR A 933 -6.08 -24.53 9.22
C TYR A 933 -7.35 -24.57 8.33
N TYR A 934 -7.59 -25.69 7.64
CA TYR A 934 -8.68 -25.89 6.69
C TYR A 934 -9.74 -26.89 7.19
N GLN A 935 -9.61 -27.42 8.42
CA GLN A 935 -10.62 -28.16 9.18
C GLN A 935 -10.62 -27.69 10.64
N THR A 936 -11.02 -26.45 10.88
CA THR A 936 -11.06 -25.84 12.23
C THR A 936 -11.96 -26.58 13.23
N SER A 937 -12.90 -27.41 12.75
CA SER A 937 -13.73 -28.32 13.54
C SER A 937 -13.01 -29.61 13.97
N LYS A 938 -11.86 -29.95 13.38
CA LYS A 938 -10.99 -31.04 13.83
C LYS A 938 -9.82 -30.47 14.62
N ILE A 939 -9.98 -30.47 15.94
CA ILE A 939 -8.85 -30.36 16.86
C ILE A 939 -7.94 -31.57 16.60
N LEU A 940 -6.66 -31.32 16.31
CA LEU A 940 -5.67 -32.36 16.02
C LEU A 940 -4.88 -32.71 17.30
N PHE A 941 -5.48 -33.55 18.14
CA PHE A 941 -4.82 -34.27 19.23
C PHE A 941 -5.16 -35.77 19.15
#